data_AF-A0A9X2VRK7-F1
#
_entry.id   AF-A0A9X2VRK7-F1
#
_cell.length_a   1.000
_cell.length_b   1.000
_cell.length_c   1.000
_cell.angle_alpha   90.00
_cell.angle_beta   90.00
_cell.angle_gamma   90.00
#
_symmetry.space_group_name_H-M   'P 1'
#
loop_
_entity.id
_entity.type
_entity.pdbx_description
1 polymer ?
#
loop_
_entity_poly.entity_id
_entity_poly.type
_entity_poly.pdbx_seq_one_letter_code
_entity_poly.pdbx_strand_id
1 'polypeptide(L)'
;MSGNGEPPARGNPFSPMAVARITDFDSHDSSEVTIETDAIRQARSHVTAYLRASNDRDHAGTVIAIVGDYGTGKTHLAVQLVRHARAELTDPANAMYLDATAESFIELYRRFMHKVGLTGVLAQVSDYYADVVAESLQSTGLTANTVEWLNTRDLQPEQVVERMGLMESALLRKVQAALRDVTENKDFGTALALLLRKGFEHFVWAWLTGGQPDQVLVERGISKPIDSEVAALEAMGVFALLFGGRRRRFVLVVDELDKIFSLDNQPRPSTLAAFQTLLEVFSKAGACLVLSGLPDFRTVLGPSVRQRIAHTVTMAGLSKEEVAEFVQLAQGGPTLAPFTMDSIGYLTTVANGNARNVIRLCHRVFRIVDDEGPDALVTHEVVEQAARELFGSLSRDDIHAVVRRLLDASGYDYHHLYLLGAGEVSKADFWITFPGREGGCAVLVTQSLLDSENVAEVRRRIASVKDAAEGAEVLVVVNGVLVEGAAIQVRELIGRDPLVHVERTFAEDFKALVGAIGHLLSGPADGDQAEVLRQRIEMVARQQSSIYGFIEQLTEHVDSARNSTERQLASIEHRLTTLPGAGGAEEQTGPTLPPDVEKLFRDAVAVLEELTQLDAMLDEAFEPAPDETQEAVQRRLRSIDYREAAGRAVLMQKSVRVFRESVARWFTAETADGAALTTDAEDRLDQICRAYDGISEYLPVFGLDPLFELPPWTARNSGMVAAVNQAGRRKRVTAALEFLSPRVRRAVWRSSRAGGV
;
A
#
# COMPACT_ATOMS: atom_id res chain seq x y z
N MET A 1 -27.08 -41.39 23.48
CA MET A 1 -27.20 -39.93 23.32
C MET A 1 -26.07 -39.28 24.09
N SER A 2 -24.97 -38.97 23.41
CA SER A 2 -23.95 -38.00 23.84
C SER A 2 -23.27 -37.56 22.53
N GLY A 3 -23.67 -36.40 22.01
CA GLY A 3 -23.07 -35.83 20.81
C GLY A 3 -21.80 -35.08 21.22
N ASN A 4 -20.64 -35.67 20.93
CA ASN A 4 -19.38 -34.92 20.81
C ASN A 4 -19.45 -34.17 19.48
N GLY A 5 -20.10 -33.01 19.46
CA GLY A 5 -19.87 -32.01 18.43
C GLY A 5 -18.73 -31.14 18.93
N GLU A 6 -17.58 -31.17 18.26
CA GLU A 6 -16.58 -30.10 18.41
C GLU A 6 -17.28 -28.76 18.14
N PRO A 7 -17.13 -27.76 19.03
CA PRO A 7 -17.64 -26.42 18.73
C PRO A 7 -16.96 -25.89 17.46
N PRO A 8 -17.68 -25.16 16.59
CA PRO A 8 -17.09 -24.59 15.40
C PRO A 8 -15.92 -23.67 15.78
N ALA A 9 -14.77 -23.83 15.13
CA ALA A 9 -13.59 -23.00 15.33
C ALA A 9 -13.96 -21.52 15.22
N ARG A 10 -13.63 -20.72 16.23
CA ARG A 10 -13.89 -19.28 16.19
C ARG A 10 -12.95 -18.69 15.13
N GLY A 11 -13.51 -18.23 14.02
CA GLY A 11 -12.72 -17.53 13.00
C GLY A 11 -11.99 -16.34 13.63
N ASN A 12 -10.67 -16.25 13.42
CA ASN A 12 -9.87 -15.17 13.98
C ASN A 12 -10.37 -13.82 13.44
N PRO A 13 -10.81 -12.90 14.32
CA PRO A 13 -11.40 -11.63 13.90
C PRO A 13 -10.35 -10.58 13.50
N PHE A 14 -9.07 -10.83 13.77
CA PHE A 14 -8.00 -9.88 13.51
C PHE A 14 -7.35 -10.15 12.15
N SER A 15 -7.00 -9.09 11.43
CA SER A 15 -6.32 -9.22 10.14
C SER A 15 -4.86 -9.67 10.32
N PRO A 16 -4.37 -10.68 9.58
CA PRO A 16 -2.97 -11.09 9.64
C PRO A 16 -2.02 -10.00 9.11
N MET A 17 -2.46 -9.22 8.11
CA MET A 17 -1.61 -8.22 7.46
C MET A 17 -1.79 -6.81 8.02
N ALA A 18 -2.93 -6.53 8.67
CA ALA A 18 -3.27 -5.22 9.23
C ALA A 18 -3.18 -4.08 8.18
N VAL A 19 -3.76 -4.35 7.00
CA VAL A 19 -3.84 -3.43 5.85
C VAL A 19 -5.26 -2.90 5.71
N ALA A 20 -5.41 -1.60 5.46
CA ALA A 20 -6.70 -0.96 5.20
C ALA A 20 -7.19 -1.28 3.77
N ARG A 21 -8.48 -1.58 3.61
CA ARG A 21 -9.12 -1.91 2.33
C ARG A 21 -9.53 -0.64 1.60
N ILE A 22 -8.80 -0.35 0.53
CA ILE A 22 -8.97 0.87 -0.27
C ILE A 22 -10.07 0.71 -1.35
N THR A 23 -10.50 -0.50 -1.68
CA THR A 23 -11.43 -0.75 -2.81
C THR A 23 -12.91 -0.71 -2.45
N ASP A 24 -13.25 -0.69 -1.15
CA ASP A 24 -14.61 -0.83 -0.63
C ASP A 24 -15.18 0.52 -0.13
N PHE A 25 -15.40 1.47 -1.05
CA PHE A 25 -16.06 2.74 -0.72
C PHE A 25 -17.59 2.67 -0.82
N ASP A 26 -18.13 1.74 -1.62
CA ASP A 26 -19.56 1.64 -1.94
C ASP A 26 -20.24 0.41 -1.28
N SER A 27 -19.48 -0.44 -0.61
CA SER A 27 -20.00 -1.59 0.15
C SER A 27 -20.22 -1.20 1.62
N HIS A 28 -21.51 -1.11 2.02
CA HIS A 28 -21.90 -0.93 3.42
C HIS A 28 -21.53 -2.13 4.33
N ASP A 29 -21.09 -3.24 3.73
CA ASP A 29 -20.80 -4.53 4.40
C ASP A 29 -19.31 -4.78 4.66
N SER A 30 -18.41 -3.83 4.39
CA SER A 30 -17.00 -4.02 4.77
C SER A 30 -16.85 -3.88 6.29
N SER A 31 -16.66 -5.01 6.97
CA SER A 31 -16.48 -5.14 8.43
C SER A 31 -15.13 -4.59 8.92
N GLU A 32 -14.72 -3.41 8.46
CA GLU A 32 -13.53 -2.75 8.97
C GLU A 32 -13.84 -2.03 10.28
N VAL A 33 -13.35 -2.63 11.36
CA VAL A 33 -13.44 -2.08 12.71
C VAL A 33 -12.73 -0.73 12.78
N THR A 34 -13.43 0.29 13.26
CA THR A 34 -12.88 1.62 13.50
C THR A 34 -13.20 2.04 14.93
N ILE A 35 -12.18 2.50 15.66
CA ILE A 35 -12.32 3.09 17.00
C ILE A 35 -12.22 4.62 16.91
N GLU A 36 -12.89 5.34 17.81
CA GLU A 36 -12.95 6.80 17.79
C GLU A 36 -11.79 7.44 18.57
N THR A 37 -10.59 7.45 17.97
CA THR A 37 -9.42 8.13 18.56
C THR A 37 -9.54 9.66 18.48
N ASP A 38 -8.74 10.38 19.28
CA ASP A 38 -8.67 11.85 19.24
C ASP A 38 -8.38 12.38 17.83
N ALA A 39 -7.46 11.73 17.11
CA ALA A 39 -7.10 12.11 15.76
C ALA A 39 -8.25 11.92 14.77
N ILE A 40 -8.99 10.81 14.87
CA ILE A 40 -10.19 10.54 14.05
C ILE A 40 -11.27 11.59 14.33
N ARG A 41 -11.54 11.88 15.61
CA ARG A 41 -12.52 12.89 16.01
C ARG A 41 -12.17 14.29 15.48
N GLN A 42 -10.91 14.70 15.60
CA GLN A 42 -10.43 15.99 15.09
C GLN A 42 -10.54 16.06 13.56
N ALA A 43 -9.99 15.09 12.84
CA ALA A 43 -10.01 15.08 11.38
C ALA A 43 -11.44 15.07 10.82
N ARG A 44 -12.32 14.23 11.39
CA ARG A 44 -13.73 14.18 10.99
C ARG A 44 -14.45 15.48 11.32
N SER A 45 -14.15 16.11 12.46
CA SER A 45 -14.72 17.42 12.83
C SER A 45 -14.34 18.49 11.81
N HIS A 46 -13.09 18.57 11.38
CA HIS A 46 -12.63 19.52 10.36
C HIS A 46 -13.30 19.30 9.00
N VAL A 47 -13.38 18.04 8.54
CA VAL A 47 -14.07 17.71 7.28
C VAL A 47 -15.56 18.01 7.38
N THR A 48 -16.20 17.67 8.50
CA THR A 48 -17.63 17.95 8.73
C THR A 48 -17.91 19.45 8.76
N ALA A 49 -17.05 20.24 9.42
CA ALA A 49 -17.16 21.70 9.46
C ALA A 49 -17.07 22.29 8.05
N TYR A 50 -16.17 21.77 7.21
CA TYR A 50 -16.09 22.14 5.79
C TYR A 50 -17.36 21.77 5.01
N LEU A 51 -17.85 20.54 5.15
CA LEU A 51 -19.02 20.04 4.42
C LEU A 51 -20.31 20.79 4.81
N ARG A 52 -20.45 21.14 6.10
CA ARG A 52 -21.64 21.80 6.66
C ARG A 52 -21.57 23.33 6.68
N ALA A 53 -20.44 23.93 6.28
CA ALA A 53 -20.34 25.38 6.19
C ALA A 53 -21.42 25.93 5.24
N SER A 54 -22.18 26.94 5.68
CA SER A 54 -23.29 27.51 4.91
C SER A 54 -22.86 28.07 3.56
N ASN A 55 -23.75 27.98 2.57
CA ASN A 55 -23.55 28.45 1.19
C ASN A 55 -23.56 29.99 1.02
N ASP A 56 -23.30 30.76 2.09
CA ASP A 56 -23.26 32.22 2.06
C ASP A 56 -21.83 32.79 2.07
N ARG A 57 -21.47 33.30 0.89
CA ARG A 57 -20.51 34.37 0.53
C ARG A 57 -19.04 34.36 0.97
N ASP A 58 -18.56 33.41 1.77
CA ASP A 58 -17.11 33.15 1.89
C ASP A 58 -16.84 31.64 2.02
N HIS A 59 -16.79 30.95 0.87
CA HIS A 59 -16.43 29.53 0.80
C HIS A 59 -14.92 29.35 0.86
N ALA A 60 -14.35 29.52 2.06
CA ALA A 60 -12.97 29.14 2.27
C ALA A 60 -12.87 27.60 2.14
N GLY A 61 -12.16 27.14 1.12
CA GLY A 61 -11.66 25.78 1.09
C GLY A 61 -10.72 25.53 2.28
N THR A 62 -10.39 24.27 2.53
CA THR A 62 -9.54 23.91 3.67
C THR A 62 -8.48 22.91 3.25
N VAL A 63 -7.31 23.02 3.88
CA VAL A 63 -6.21 22.08 3.72
C VAL A 63 -5.92 21.47 5.09
N ILE A 64 -6.03 20.15 5.17
CA ILE A 64 -5.81 19.38 6.39
C ILE A 64 -4.60 18.48 6.16
N ALA A 65 -3.63 18.51 7.08
CA ALA A 65 -2.52 17.56 7.08
C ALA A 65 -2.70 16.52 8.18
N ILE A 66 -2.61 15.25 7.84
CA ILE A 66 -2.56 14.11 8.75
C ILE A 66 -1.11 13.64 8.81
N VAL A 67 -0.54 13.68 10.01
CA VAL A 67 0.88 13.39 10.22
C VAL A 67 1.02 12.33 11.28
N GLY A 68 1.82 11.31 11.03
CA GLY A 68 2.09 10.27 12.03
C GLY A 68 3.10 9.25 11.56
N ASP A 69 3.64 8.50 12.51
CA ASP A 69 4.60 7.43 12.24
C ASP A 69 3.92 6.30 11.45
N TYR A 70 4.69 5.38 10.87
CA TYR A 70 4.05 4.30 10.11
C TYR A 70 3.32 3.34 11.04
N GLY A 71 2.28 2.70 10.51
CA GLY A 71 1.43 1.78 11.29
C GLY A 71 0.52 2.46 12.31
N THR A 72 0.51 3.81 12.41
CA THR A 72 -0.43 4.55 13.29
C THR A 72 -1.87 4.62 12.77
N GLY A 73 -2.14 4.12 11.55
CA GLY A 73 -3.49 4.11 10.96
C GLY A 73 -3.82 5.31 10.08
N LYS A 74 -2.83 6.04 9.55
CA LYS A 74 -3.03 7.17 8.62
C LYS A 74 -3.93 6.82 7.42
N THR A 75 -3.60 5.74 6.71
CA THR A 75 -4.37 5.26 5.55
C THR A 75 -5.79 4.87 5.93
N HIS A 76 -5.96 4.22 7.10
CA HIS A 76 -7.28 3.92 7.64
C HIS A 76 -8.10 5.19 7.85
N LEU A 77 -7.52 6.21 8.51
CA LEU A 77 -8.17 7.51 8.68
C LEU A 77 -8.47 8.18 7.33
N ALA A 78 -7.55 8.18 6.37
CA ALA A 78 -7.73 8.74 5.04
C ALA A 78 -8.94 8.12 4.31
N VAL A 79 -9.05 6.78 4.32
CA VAL A 79 -10.19 6.04 3.76
C VAL A 79 -11.49 6.39 4.50
N GLN A 80 -11.46 6.44 5.82
CA GLN A 80 -12.64 6.79 6.64
C GLN A 80 -13.13 8.22 6.37
N LEU A 81 -12.22 9.18 6.14
CA LEU A 81 -12.61 10.55 5.77
C LEU A 81 -13.28 10.62 4.40
N VAL A 82 -12.84 9.83 3.43
CA VAL A 82 -13.50 9.74 2.12
C VAL A 82 -14.87 9.09 2.25
N ARG A 83 -15.00 7.98 3.01
CA ARG A 83 -16.30 7.35 3.30
C ARG A 83 -17.26 8.33 3.98
N HIS A 84 -16.79 9.06 4.99
CA HIS A 84 -17.57 10.09 5.68
C HIS A 84 -18.01 11.22 4.73
N ALA A 85 -17.10 11.71 3.88
CA ALA A 85 -17.44 12.73 2.90
C ALA A 85 -18.46 12.24 1.87
N ARG A 86 -18.30 11.01 1.35
CA ARG A 86 -19.25 10.40 0.40
C ARG A 86 -20.66 10.27 0.97
N ALA A 87 -20.78 9.98 2.27
CA ALA A 87 -22.06 9.84 2.95
C ALA A 87 -22.80 11.18 3.14
N GLU A 88 -22.09 12.29 3.26
CA GLU A 88 -22.67 13.63 3.48
C GLU A 88 -22.82 14.44 2.17
N LEU A 89 -22.10 14.09 1.11
CA LEU A 89 -22.18 14.75 -0.19
C LEU A 89 -23.39 14.29 -1.01
N THR A 90 -24.02 15.22 -1.74
CA THR A 90 -25.08 14.90 -2.71
C THR A 90 -24.56 14.08 -3.89
N ASP A 91 -23.31 14.31 -4.28
CA ASP A 91 -22.62 13.56 -5.34
C ASP A 91 -21.37 12.87 -4.75
N PRO A 92 -21.42 11.56 -4.45
CA PRO A 92 -20.30 10.83 -3.88
C PRO A 92 -19.04 10.85 -4.74
N ALA A 93 -19.15 11.09 -6.05
CA ALA A 93 -18.01 11.18 -6.95
C ALA A 93 -17.09 12.37 -6.62
N ASN A 94 -17.59 13.38 -5.90
CA ASN A 94 -16.82 14.53 -5.46
C ASN A 94 -15.94 14.26 -4.23
N ALA A 95 -15.95 13.04 -3.68
CA ALA A 95 -15.03 12.61 -2.64
C ALA A 95 -14.12 11.49 -3.15
N MET A 96 -12.82 11.78 -3.22
CA MET A 96 -11.82 10.94 -3.87
C MET A 96 -10.64 10.64 -2.95
N TYR A 97 -10.22 9.38 -2.96
CA TYR A 97 -8.97 8.92 -2.38
C TYR A 97 -7.90 8.78 -3.47
N LEU A 98 -6.68 9.24 -3.23
CA LEU A 98 -5.50 8.99 -4.05
C LEU A 98 -4.37 8.50 -3.16
N ASP A 99 -3.68 7.49 -3.64
CA ASP A 99 -2.47 6.99 -3.02
C ASP A 99 -1.27 7.50 -3.83
N ALA A 100 -0.35 8.18 -3.15
CA ALA A 100 0.92 8.64 -3.69
C ALA A 100 2.01 7.56 -3.62
N THR A 101 1.70 6.28 -3.86
CA THR A 101 2.72 5.25 -4.17
C THR A 101 3.61 5.58 -5.38
N ALA A 102 3.40 6.72 -6.04
CA ALA A 102 4.21 7.20 -7.14
C ALA A 102 5.35 8.12 -6.67
N GLU A 103 6.51 8.02 -7.31
CA GLU A 103 7.67 8.90 -7.06
C GLU A 103 7.52 10.32 -7.64
N SER A 104 6.40 10.63 -8.33
CA SER A 104 6.21 11.93 -8.99
C SER A 104 4.75 12.41 -9.05
N PHE A 105 4.59 13.74 -9.13
CA PHE A 105 3.28 14.39 -9.30
C PHE A 105 2.59 14.09 -10.63
N ILE A 106 3.35 13.78 -11.69
CA ILE A 106 2.78 13.44 -12.99
C ILE A 106 1.95 12.15 -12.88
N GLU A 107 2.49 11.16 -12.18
CA GLU A 107 1.81 9.88 -12.02
C GLU A 107 0.64 9.97 -11.04
N LEU A 108 0.76 10.78 -9.97
CA LEU A 108 -0.37 11.13 -9.12
C LEU A 108 -1.52 11.76 -9.92
N TYR A 109 -1.20 12.70 -10.82
CA TYR A 109 -2.18 13.32 -11.72
C TYR A 109 -2.82 12.31 -12.68
N ARG A 110 -2.04 11.40 -13.29
CA ARG A 110 -2.61 10.35 -14.16
C ARG A 110 -3.58 9.45 -13.42
N ARG A 111 -3.25 9.05 -12.18
CA ARG A 111 -4.15 8.27 -11.33
C ARG A 111 -5.42 9.05 -10.97
N PHE A 112 -5.29 10.34 -10.66
CA PHE A 112 -6.43 11.22 -10.48
C PHE A 112 -7.34 11.21 -11.70
N MET A 113 -6.79 11.44 -12.90
CA MET A 113 -7.56 11.43 -14.14
C MET A 113 -8.20 10.07 -14.43
N HIS A 114 -7.50 8.97 -14.14
CA HIS A 114 -8.06 7.63 -14.30
C HIS A 114 -9.25 7.39 -13.37
N LYS A 115 -9.19 7.88 -12.12
CA LYS A 115 -10.30 7.76 -11.16
C LYS A 115 -11.49 8.65 -11.52
N VAL A 116 -11.27 9.87 -12.02
CA VAL A 116 -12.36 10.73 -12.50
C VAL A 116 -13.01 10.13 -13.75
N GLY A 117 -12.19 9.67 -14.70
CA GLY A 117 -12.63 9.16 -15.99
C GLY A 117 -13.23 10.23 -16.91
N LEU A 118 -13.36 9.90 -18.20
CA LEU A 118 -13.94 10.81 -19.19
C LEU A 118 -15.39 11.18 -18.84
N THR A 119 -16.18 10.19 -18.40
CA THR A 119 -17.58 10.41 -18.02
C THR A 119 -17.72 11.37 -16.85
N GLY A 120 -16.83 11.30 -15.85
CA GLY A 120 -16.84 12.22 -14.71
C GLY A 120 -16.52 13.66 -15.12
N VAL A 121 -15.53 13.86 -15.99
CA VAL A 121 -15.21 15.18 -16.55
C VAL A 121 -16.38 15.71 -17.39
N LEU A 122 -16.96 14.88 -18.26
CA LEU A 122 -18.12 15.24 -19.08
C LEU A 122 -19.33 15.63 -18.23
N ALA A 123 -19.63 14.87 -17.18
CA ALA A 123 -20.72 15.18 -16.26
C ALA A 123 -20.52 16.56 -15.63
N GLN A 124 -19.30 16.85 -15.16
CA GLN A 124 -19.01 18.15 -14.57
C GLN A 124 -19.09 19.30 -15.59
N VAL A 125 -18.60 19.12 -16.80
CA VAL A 125 -18.72 20.13 -17.87
C VAL A 125 -20.18 20.35 -18.29
N SER A 126 -20.96 19.27 -18.39
CA SER A 126 -22.40 19.31 -18.68
C SER A 126 -23.16 20.05 -17.60
N ASP A 127 -22.79 19.87 -16.35
CA ASP A 127 -23.36 20.61 -15.23
C ASP A 127 -23.12 22.14 -15.34
N TYR A 128 -21.92 22.57 -15.75
CA TYR A 128 -21.67 23.99 -16.06
C TYR A 128 -22.52 24.48 -17.25
N TYR A 129 -22.75 23.63 -18.24
CA TYR A 129 -23.63 23.96 -19.34
C TYR A 129 -25.08 24.13 -18.88
N ALA A 130 -25.59 23.22 -18.05
CA ALA A 130 -26.91 23.29 -17.44
C ALA A 130 -27.10 24.61 -16.66
N ASP A 131 -26.12 24.99 -15.84
CA ASP A 131 -26.16 26.25 -15.09
C ASP A 131 -26.22 27.48 -16.02
N VAL A 132 -25.43 27.52 -17.09
CA VAL A 132 -25.44 28.64 -18.05
C VAL A 132 -26.76 28.71 -18.81
N VAL A 133 -27.34 27.55 -19.14
CA VAL A 133 -28.69 27.48 -19.73
C VAL A 133 -29.73 28.00 -18.74
N ALA A 134 -29.67 27.59 -17.46
CA ALA A 134 -30.56 28.04 -16.40
C ALA A 134 -30.47 29.55 -16.17
N GLU A 135 -29.26 30.11 -16.10
CA GLU A 135 -29.02 31.56 -15.97
C GLU A 135 -29.58 32.32 -17.19
N SER A 136 -29.38 31.79 -18.40
CA SER A 136 -29.92 32.40 -19.61
C SER A 136 -31.46 32.34 -19.67
N LEU A 137 -32.08 31.28 -19.14
CA LEU A 137 -33.55 31.15 -19.04
C LEU A 137 -34.14 32.08 -17.97
N GLN A 138 -33.45 32.27 -16.84
CA GLN A 138 -33.86 33.24 -15.82
C GLN A 138 -33.83 34.66 -16.40
N SER A 139 -32.82 34.99 -17.20
CA SER A 139 -32.70 36.33 -17.82
C SER A 139 -33.81 36.64 -18.84
N THR A 140 -34.48 35.62 -19.40
CA THR A 140 -35.60 35.78 -20.35
C THR A 140 -36.98 35.67 -19.70
N GLY A 141 -37.06 35.46 -18.37
CA GLY A 141 -38.31 35.46 -17.61
C GLY A 141 -39.16 34.19 -17.76
N LEU A 142 -38.60 33.08 -18.25
CA LEU A 142 -39.31 31.82 -18.49
C LEU A 142 -39.15 30.81 -17.32
N THR A 143 -40.30 30.38 -16.81
CA THR A 143 -40.63 29.26 -15.87
C THR A 143 -39.59 28.79 -14.84
N ALA A 144 -39.86 29.10 -13.56
CA ALA A 144 -39.17 28.56 -12.38
C ALA A 144 -39.08 27.01 -12.36
N ASN A 145 -40.12 26.31 -12.84
CA ASN A 145 -40.17 24.84 -12.85
C ASN A 145 -39.13 24.21 -13.79
N THR A 146 -38.77 24.87 -14.90
CA THR A 146 -37.76 24.34 -15.85
C THR A 146 -36.34 24.51 -15.32
N VAL A 147 -36.10 25.60 -14.59
CA VAL A 147 -34.85 25.84 -13.85
C VAL A 147 -34.69 24.82 -12.72
N GLU A 148 -35.77 24.50 -12.01
CA GLU A 148 -35.78 23.48 -10.97
C GLU A 148 -35.45 22.09 -11.53
N TRP A 149 -36.02 21.70 -12.68
CA TRP A 149 -35.71 20.41 -13.34
C TRP A 149 -34.29 20.29 -13.91
N LEU A 150 -33.70 21.41 -14.35
CA LEU A 150 -32.28 21.45 -14.74
C LEU A 150 -31.36 21.30 -13.51
N ASN A 151 -31.75 21.90 -12.38
CA ASN A 151 -31.00 21.78 -11.13
C ASN A 151 -31.13 20.39 -10.48
N THR A 152 -32.25 19.67 -10.67
CA THR A 152 -32.46 18.30 -10.18
C THR A 152 -31.89 17.21 -11.10
N ARG A 153 -31.23 17.57 -12.22
CA ARG A 153 -30.67 16.65 -13.22
C ARG A 153 -31.71 15.76 -13.94
N ASP A 154 -32.99 16.12 -13.91
CA ASP A 154 -34.08 15.32 -14.53
C ASP A 154 -34.18 15.53 -16.05
N LEU A 155 -33.57 16.59 -16.59
CA LEU A 155 -33.62 16.96 -18.01
C LEU A 155 -32.22 17.30 -18.53
N GLN A 156 -31.85 16.72 -19.68
CA GLN A 156 -30.59 17.02 -20.35
C GLN A 156 -30.63 18.44 -20.96
N PRO A 157 -29.56 19.25 -20.81
CA PRO A 157 -29.55 20.65 -21.27
C PRO A 157 -29.86 20.81 -22.75
N GLU A 158 -29.43 19.87 -23.59
CA GLU A 158 -29.65 19.89 -25.04
C GLU A 158 -31.14 19.82 -25.39
N GLN A 159 -31.91 19.01 -24.65
CA GLN A 159 -33.36 18.87 -24.87
C GLN A 159 -34.11 20.16 -24.51
N VAL A 160 -33.63 20.90 -23.52
CA VAL A 160 -34.21 22.20 -23.13
C VAL A 160 -33.88 23.26 -24.17
N VAL A 161 -32.64 23.28 -24.68
CA VAL A 161 -32.18 24.21 -25.72
C VAL A 161 -32.97 24.01 -27.02
N GLU A 162 -33.16 22.76 -27.45
CA GLU A 162 -33.92 22.42 -28.66
C GLU A 162 -35.41 22.79 -28.50
N ARG A 163 -36.02 22.43 -27.36
CA ARG A 163 -37.45 22.70 -27.09
C ARG A 163 -37.78 24.18 -26.94
N MET A 164 -36.83 24.98 -26.45
CA MET A 164 -36.99 26.42 -26.22
C MET A 164 -36.45 27.27 -27.38
N GLY A 165 -35.91 26.65 -28.43
CA GLY A 165 -35.38 27.34 -29.61
C GLY A 165 -34.21 28.29 -29.30
N LEU A 166 -33.41 27.97 -28.29
CA LEU A 166 -32.28 28.81 -27.90
C LEU A 166 -31.12 28.64 -28.89
N MET A 167 -30.36 29.72 -29.11
CA MET A 167 -29.16 29.67 -29.95
C MET A 167 -28.02 28.95 -29.21
N GLU A 168 -27.87 27.65 -29.48
CA GLU A 168 -26.83 26.78 -28.92
C GLU A 168 -25.42 27.38 -29.07
N SER A 169 -25.12 27.98 -30.23
CA SER A 169 -23.83 28.63 -30.50
C SER A 169 -23.54 29.85 -29.61
N ALA A 170 -24.57 30.53 -29.10
CA ALA A 170 -24.41 31.62 -28.14
C ALA A 170 -24.20 31.08 -26.72
N LEU A 171 -24.89 29.99 -26.36
CA LEU A 171 -24.76 29.32 -25.07
C LEU A 171 -23.38 28.68 -24.93
N LEU A 172 -22.90 27.92 -25.93
CA LEU A 172 -21.57 27.31 -25.91
C LEU A 172 -20.44 28.36 -25.77
N ARG A 173 -20.62 29.56 -26.33
CA ARG A 173 -19.67 30.68 -26.12
C ARG A 173 -19.70 31.20 -24.68
N LYS A 174 -20.89 31.31 -24.08
CA LYS A 174 -21.03 31.66 -22.65
C LYS A 174 -20.43 30.59 -21.75
N VAL A 175 -20.63 29.31 -22.06
CA VAL A 175 -20.02 28.19 -21.33
C VAL A 175 -18.50 28.20 -21.45
N GLN A 176 -17.97 28.40 -22.65
CA GLN A 176 -16.52 28.51 -22.85
C GLN A 176 -15.93 29.69 -22.05
N ALA A 177 -16.61 30.84 -22.01
CA ALA A 177 -16.19 31.96 -21.18
C ALA A 177 -16.25 31.60 -19.69
N ALA A 178 -17.35 30.99 -19.22
CA ALA A 178 -17.49 30.56 -17.83
C ALA A 178 -16.43 29.54 -17.42
N LEU A 179 -16.16 28.52 -18.25
CA LEU A 179 -15.12 27.52 -18.00
C LEU A 179 -13.73 28.16 -18.00
N ARG A 180 -13.45 29.10 -18.90
CA ARG A 180 -12.17 29.82 -18.91
C ARG A 180 -11.99 30.65 -17.64
N ASP A 181 -13.04 31.31 -17.19
CA ASP A 181 -13.00 32.17 -16.01
C ASP A 181 -12.88 31.34 -14.72
N VAL A 182 -13.54 30.18 -14.65
CA VAL A 182 -13.44 29.26 -13.49
C VAL A 182 -12.10 28.55 -13.43
N THR A 183 -11.58 28.08 -14.57
CA THR A 183 -10.33 27.30 -14.59
C THR A 183 -9.08 28.16 -14.48
N GLU A 184 -9.20 29.48 -14.62
CA GLU A 184 -8.08 30.45 -14.73
C GLU A 184 -7.02 30.06 -15.79
N ASN A 185 -7.37 29.15 -16.71
CA ASN A 185 -6.48 28.61 -17.72
C ASN A 185 -7.17 28.52 -19.07
N LYS A 186 -6.63 29.23 -20.06
CA LYS A 186 -7.20 29.32 -21.41
C LYS A 186 -7.24 27.98 -22.14
N ASP A 187 -6.22 27.15 -21.96
CA ASP A 187 -6.07 25.89 -22.69
C ASP A 187 -7.11 24.89 -22.17
N PHE A 188 -7.23 24.76 -20.84
CA PHE A 188 -8.25 23.92 -20.22
C PHE A 188 -9.67 24.42 -20.49
N GLY A 189 -9.95 25.71 -20.36
CA GLY A 189 -11.27 26.26 -20.68
C GLY A 189 -11.69 26.01 -22.12
N THR A 190 -10.75 26.02 -23.07
CA THR A 190 -10.99 25.69 -24.47
C THR A 190 -11.21 24.19 -24.67
N ALA A 191 -10.36 23.35 -24.08
CA ALA A 191 -10.46 21.89 -24.18
C ALA A 191 -11.76 21.36 -23.57
N LEU A 192 -12.13 21.81 -22.37
CA LEU A 192 -13.36 21.40 -21.69
C LEU A 192 -14.61 21.83 -22.49
N ALA A 193 -14.61 23.02 -23.09
CA ALA A 193 -15.72 23.44 -23.95
C ALA A 193 -15.84 22.59 -25.24
N LEU A 194 -14.74 22.00 -25.74
CA LEU A 194 -14.78 21.08 -26.88
C LEU A 194 -15.41 19.73 -26.52
N LEU A 195 -15.38 19.30 -25.25
CA LEU A 195 -16.03 18.06 -24.82
C LEU A 195 -17.55 18.07 -25.02
N LEU A 196 -18.18 19.26 -25.03
CA LEU A 196 -19.60 19.41 -25.37
C LEU A 196 -19.89 19.19 -26.87
N ARG A 197 -18.86 19.10 -27.71
CA ARG A 197 -19.00 18.85 -29.14
C ARG A 197 -18.70 17.39 -29.46
N LYS A 198 -19.65 16.73 -30.13
CA LYS A 198 -19.49 15.34 -30.59
C LYS A 198 -18.24 15.19 -31.46
N GLY A 199 -17.46 14.14 -31.21
CA GLY A 199 -16.26 13.78 -31.97
C GLY A 199 -14.94 14.37 -31.47
N PHE A 200 -14.96 15.24 -30.44
CA PHE A 200 -13.74 15.80 -29.85
C PHE A 200 -13.29 15.07 -28.57
N GLU A 201 -14.16 14.22 -28.02
CA GLU A 201 -13.96 13.48 -26.76
C GLU A 201 -12.60 12.78 -26.69
N HIS A 202 -12.26 12.00 -27.73
CA HIS A 202 -11.02 11.23 -27.77
C HIS A 202 -9.77 12.12 -27.76
N PHE A 203 -9.77 13.20 -28.54
CA PHE A 203 -8.62 14.11 -28.64
C PHE A 203 -8.39 14.87 -27.34
N VAL A 204 -9.46 15.41 -26.75
CA VAL A 204 -9.37 16.14 -25.47
C VAL A 204 -8.97 15.18 -24.35
N TRP A 205 -9.54 13.97 -24.31
CA TRP A 205 -9.19 12.98 -23.30
C TRP A 205 -7.73 12.54 -23.39
N ALA A 206 -7.21 12.29 -24.60
CA ALA A 206 -5.82 11.93 -24.82
C ALA A 206 -4.86 13.04 -24.33
N TRP A 207 -5.20 14.31 -24.54
CA TRP A 207 -4.42 15.43 -24.03
C TRP A 207 -4.51 15.55 -22.50
N LEU A 208 -5.71 15.45 -21.92
CA LEU A 208 -5.92 15.54 -20.48
C LEU A 208 -5.18 14.44 -19.70
N THR A 209 -4.97 13.26 -20.27
CA THR A 209 -4.20 12.17 -19.65
C THR A 209 -2.68 12.29 -19.84
N GLY A 210 -2.20 13.39 -20.43
CA GLY A 210 -0.77 13.70 -20.62
C GLY A 210 -0.23 13.38 -22.02
N GLY A 211 -1.08 13.05 -22.99
CA GLY A 211 -0.69 12.86 -24.38
C GLY A 211 -0.32 14.17 -25.09
N GLN A 212 0.34 14.06 -26.24
CA GLN A 212 0.63 15.22 -27.10
C GLN A 212 -0.69 15.78 -27.68
N PRO A 213 -0.84 17.12 -27.76
CA PRO A 213 -2.03 17.71 -28.35
C PRO A 213 -2.11 17.38 -29.84
N ASP A 214 -3.25 16.83 -30.26
CA ASP A 214 -3.54 16.56 -31.67
C ASP A 214 -3.60 17.88 -32.48
N GLN A 215 -3.39 17.80 -33.81
CA GLN A 215 -3.45 18.95 -34.71
C GLN A 215 -4.75 19.76 -34.54
N VAL A 216 -5.87 19.07 -34.30
CA VAL A 216 -7.17 19.71 -34.05
C VAL A 216 -7.17 20.59 -32.79
N LEU A 217 -6.41 20.22 -31.76
CA LEU A 217 -6.24 21.00 -30.52
C LEU A 217 -5.22 22.12 -30.71
N VAL A 218 -4.15 21.86 -31.47
CA VAL A 218 -3.13 22.87 -31.82
C VAL A 218 -3.73 24.03 -32.60
N GLU A 219 -4.60 23.75 -33.58
CA GLU A 219 -5.35 24.77 -34.34
C GLU A 219 -6.27 25.63 -33.43
N ARG A 220 -6.61 25.12 -32.25
CA ARG A 220 -7.42 25.81 -31.23
C ARG A 220 -6.57 26.53 -30.17
N GLY A 221 -5.24 26.47 -30.30
CA GLY A 221 -4.28 27.16 -29.44
C GLY A 221 -3.68 26.30 -28.32
N ILE A 222 -4.05 25.03 -28.21
CA ILE A 222 -3.52 24.11 -27.20
C ILE A 222 -2.28 23.44 -27.78
N SER A 223 -1.10 23.90 -27.36
CA SER A 223 0.18 23.48 -27.96
C SER A 223 1.12 22.75 -27.02
N LYS A 224 0.82 22.72 -25.71
CA LYS A 224 1.68 22.12 -24.69
C LYS A 224 1.05 20.85 -24.11
N PRO A 225 1.83 19.76 -23.95
CA PRO A 225 1.41 18.57 -23.21
C PRO A 225 1.44 18.79 -21.70
N ILE A 226 0.80 17.90 -20.95
CA ILE A 226 0.85 17.83 -19.48
C ILE A 226 1.87 16.75 -19.08
N ASP A 227 3.16 17.04 -19.26
CA ASP A 227 4.26 16.07 -19.11
C ASP A 227 5.31 16.48 -18.06
N SER A 228 5.05 17.54 -17.29
CA SER A 228 5.93 18.03 -16.22
C SER A 228 5.20 18.10 -14.89
N GLU A 229 5.94 18.03 -13.78
CA GLU A 229 5.36 18.12 -12.42
C GLU A 229 4.58 19.42 -12.21
N VAL A 230 5.10 20.53 -12.73
CA VAL A 230 4.44 21.84 -12.64
C VAL A 230 3.12 21.81 -13.41
N ALA A 231 3.13 21.31 -14.65
CA ALA A 231 1.91 21.20 -15.45
C ALA A 231 0.88 20.24 -14.83
N ALA A 232 1.32 19.14 -14.22
CA ALA A 232 0.45 18.19 -13.53
C ALA A 232 -0.21 18.82 -12.29
N LEU A 233 0.55 19.57 -11.48
CA LEU A 233 0.01 20.30 -10.32
C LEU A 233 -0.95 21.42 -10.76
N GLU A 234 -0.62 22.17 -11.81
CA GLU A 234 -1.52 23.16 -12.40
C GLU A 234 -2.83 22.51 -12.89
N ALA A 235 -2.74 21.37 -13.57
CA ALA A 235 -3.90 20.62 -14.03
C ALA A 235 -4.78 20.14 -12.86
N MET A 236 -4.18 19.63 -11.78
CA MET A 236 -4.93 19.29 -10.55
C MET A 236 -5.65 20.51 -9.97
N GLY A 237 -5.01 21.68 -9.97
CA GLY A 237 -5.63 22.93 -9.52
C GLY A 237 -6.83 23.33 -10.38
N VAL A 238 -6.72 23.19 -11.70
CA VAL A 238 -7.84 23.41 -12.63
C VAL A 238 -9.02 22.51 -12.30
N PHE A 239 -8.79 21.23 -12.03
CA PHE A 239 -9.87 20.33 -11.65
C PHE A 239 -10.43 20.63 -10.26
N ALA A 240 -9.60 21.06 -9.30
CA ALA A 240 -10.10 21.52 -8.00
C ALA A 240 -11.06 22.71 -8.15
N LEU A 241 -10.76 23.67 -9.04
CA LEU A 241 -11.65 24.78 -9.39
C LEU A 241 -12.92 24.29 -10.10
N LEU A 242 -12.77 23.34 -11.02
CA LEU A 242 -13.91 22.78 -11.75
C LEU A 242 -14.89 22.07 -10.81
N PHE A 243 -14.40 21.21 -9.92
CA PHE A 243 -15.21 20.43 -8.98
C PHE A 243 -15.69 21.22 -7.75
N GLY A 244 -14.91 22.20 -7.27
CA GLY A 244 -15.29 23.07 -6.15
C GLY A 244 -16.11 24.32 -6.54
N GLY A 245 -16.12 24.68 -7.82
CA GLY A 245 -16.81 25.89 -8.30
C GLY A 245 -18.33 25.91 -8.06
N ARG A 246 -18.90 27.12 -8.02
CA ARG A 246 -20.35 27.41 -7.93
C ARG A 246 -21.10 26.71 -6.79
N ARG A 247 -20.51 26.68 -5.58
CA ARG A 247 -21.09 26.16 -4.32
C ARG A 247 -21.12 24.64 -4.19
N ARG A 248 -20.27 23.94 -4.94
CA ARG A 248 -20.11 22.49 -4.84
C ARG A 248 -19.00 22.16 -3.86
N ARG A 249 -19.17 21.04 -3.14
CA ARG A 249 -18.17 20.54 -2.19
C ARG A 249 -17.35 19.46 -2.88
N PHE A 250 -16.04 19.58 -2.79
CA PHE A 250 -15.09 18.65 -3.35
C PHE A 250 -14.06 18.27 -2.30
N VAL A 251 -13.84 16.98 -2.09
CA VAL A 251 -12.91 16.44 -1.10
C VAL A 251 -11.91 15.55 -1.82
N LEU A 252 -10.64 15.93 -1.77
CA LEU A 252 -9.53 15.13 -2.27
C LEU A 252 -8.64 14.72 -1.11
N VAL A 253 -8.43 13.42 -0.94
CA VAL A 253 -7.49 12.86 0.03
C VAL A 253 -6.32 12.28 -0.71
N VAL A 254 -5.11 12.75 -0.41
CA VAL A 254 -3.84 12.25 -0.96
C VAL A 254 -3.06 11.62 0.19
N ASP A 255 -2.90 10.29 0.13
CA ASP A 255 -2.12 9.51 1.09
C ASP A 255 -0.68 9.27 0.62
N GLU A 256 0.21 8.94 1.56
CA GLU A 256 1.63 8.63 1.34
C GLU A 256 2.43 9.73 0.61
N LEU A 257 2.11 11.01 0.88
CA LEU A 257 2.77 12.13 0.20
C LEU A 257 4.28 12.21 0.50
N ASP A 258 4.73 11.57 1.58
CA ASP A 258 6.15 11.40 1.92
C ASP A 258 6.97 10.65 0.84
N LYS A 259 6.33 9.86 -0.02
CA LYS A 259 7.01 9.23 -1.17
C LYS A 259 7.41 10.21 -2.27
N ILE A 260 6.66 11.30 -2.42
CA ILE A 260 6.97 12.38 -3.36
C ILE A 260 7.85 13.44 -2.67
N PHE A 261 7.61 13.70 -1.39
CA PHE A 261 8.35 14.66 -0.58
C PHE A 261 9.06 13.97 0.58
N SER A 262 10.29 13.51 0.34
CA SER A 262 11.17 12.96 1.37
C SER A 262 12.43 13.80 1.54
N LEU A 263 13.17 13.57 2.63
CA LEU A 263 14.48 14.19 2.84
C LEU A 263 15.50 13.75 1.79
N ASP A 264 15.41 12.50 1.32
CA ASP A 264 16.28 11.92 0.31
C ASP A 264 15.93 12.36 -1.12
N ASN A 265 14.65 12.71 -1.36
CA ASN A 265 14.15 13.19 -2.64
C ASN A 265 13.59 14.60 -2.49
N GLN A 266 14.49 15.58 -2.32
CA GLN A 266 14.05 16.97 -2.22
C GLN A 266 13.51 17.46 -3.57
N PRO A 267 12.26 17.92 -3.61
CA PRO A 267 11.65 18.44 -4.83
C PRO A 267 12.37 19.68 -5.33
N ARG A 268 12.34 19.88 -6.66
CA ARG A 268 12.85 21.11 -7.27
C ARG A 268 12.10 22.34 -6.72
N PRO A 269 12.76 23.50 -6.58
CA PRO A 269 12.10 24.73 -6.10
C PRO A 269 10.86 25.13 -6.92
N SER A 270 10.87 24.89 -8.23
CA SER A 270 9.72 25.12 -9.11
C SER A 270 8.51 24.24 -8.76
N THR A 271 8.76 22.98 -8.40
CA THR A 271 7.71 22.02 -8.01
C THR A 271 7.12 22.39 -6.65
N LEU A 272 7.95 22.84 -5.69
CA LEU A 272 7.47 23.39 -4.43
C LEU A 272 6.61 24.64 -4.61
N ALA A 273 7.01 25.55 -5.50
CA ALA A 273 6.22 26.74 -5.82
C ALA A 273 4.88 26.39 -6.48
N ALA A 274 4.88 25.42 -7.39
CA ALA A 274 3.65 24.91 -8.01
C ALA A 274 2.73 24.23 -6.98
N PHE A 275 3.30 23.43 -6.07
CA PHE A 275 2.56 22.79 -4.99
C PHE A 275 1.96 23.82 -4.01
N GLN A 276 2.73 24.86 -3.66
CA GLN A 276 2.23 25.98 -2.86
C GLN A 276 1.04 26.67 -3.56
N THR A 277 1.15 26.88 -4.86
CA THR A 277 0.06 27.45 -5.68
C THR A 277 -1.16 26.54 -5.67
N LEU A 278 -0.98 25.23 -5.76
CA LEU A 278 -2.06 24.25 -5.67
C LEU A 278 -2.85 24.38 -4.35
N LEU A 279 -2.17 24.50 -3.21
CA LEU A 279 -2.85 24.67 -1.91
C LEU A 279 -3.71 25.95 -1.85
N GLU A 280 -3.21 27.04 -2.44
CA GLU A 280 -3.99 28.28 -2.56
C GLU A 280 -5.20 28.10 -3.46
N VAL A 281 -5.04 27.41 -4.58
CA VAL A 281 -6.12 27.11 -5.51
C VAL A 281 -7.20 26.29 -4.84
N PHE A 282 -6.85 25.25 -4.08
CA PHE A 282 -7.84 24.47 -3.31
C PHE A 282 -8.61 25.33 -2.29
N SER A 283 -7.89 26.21 -1.59
CA SER A 283 -8.49 27.13 -0.62
C SER A 283 -9.43 28.14 -1.30
N LYS A 284 -9.06 28.69 -2.45
CA LYS A 284 -9.88 29.63 -3.24
C LYS A 284 -11.05 28.94 -3.94
N ALA A 285 -10.87 27.71 -4.39
CA ALA A 285 -11.87 26.90 -5.07
C ALA A 285 -13.01 26.47 -4.14
N GLY A 286 -12.88 26.68 -2.82
CA GLY A 286 -13.83 26.14 -1.85
C GLY A 286 -13.73 24.61 -1.73
N ALA A 287 -12.60 24.01 -2.09
CA ALA A 287 -12.34 22.58 -2.03
C ALA A 287 -11.64 22.18 -0.70
N CYS A 288 -11.77 20.91 -0.32
CA CYS A 288 -11.07 20.32 0.81
C CYS A 288 -9.96 19.40 0.31
N LEU A 289 -8.72 19.68 0.73
CA LEU A 289 -7.56 18.83 0.45
C LEU A 289 -7.05 18.24 1.76
N VAL A 290 -7.03 16.91 1.83
CA VAL A 290 -6.42 16.19 2.95
C VAL A 290 -5.12 15.56 2.46
N LEU A 291 -4.02 15.87 3.15
CA LEU A 291 -2.69 15.36 2.85
C LEU A 291 -2.26 14.45 3.99
N SER A 292 -1.86 13.23 3.69
CA SER A 292 -1.31 12.29 4.68
C SER A 292 0.14 11.96 4.35
N GLY A 293 0.97 11.88 5.39
CA GLY A 293 2.37 11.51 5.26
C GLY A 293 3.10 11.46 6.61
N LEU A 294 4.41 11.27 6.54
CA LEU A 294 5.28 11.21 7.71
C LEU A 294 5.53 12.58 8.35
N PRO A 295 6.01 12.63 9.60
CA PRO A 295 6.47 13.86 10.22
C PRO A 295 7.50 14.62 9.37
N ASP A 296 8.37 13.88 8.68
CA ASP A 296 9.45 14.43 7.85
C ASP A 296 8.93 15.25 6.68
N PHE A 297 7.79 14.88 6.07
CA PHE A 297 7.16 15.65 5.00
C PHE A 297 6.95 17.11 5.45
N ARG A 298 6.50 17.33 6.69
CA ARG A 298 6.32 18.69 7.22
C ARG A 298 7.66 19.42 7.31
N THR A 299 8.75 18.74 7.63
CA THR A 299 10.09 19.35 7.71
C THR A 299 10.59 19.83 6.34
N VAL A 300 10.32 19.05 5.29
CA VAL A 300 10.67 19.38 3.89
C VAL A 300 9.86 20.57 3.37
N LEU A 301 8.61 20.71 3.83
CA LEU A 301 7.79 21.86 3.47
C LEU A 301 8.34 23.16 4.05
N GLY A 302 8.58 24.15 3.17
CA GLY A 302 8.98 25.49 3.57
C GLY A 302 7.92 26.21 4.43
N PRO A 303 8.30 27.24 5.21
CA PRO A 303 7.39 27.94 6.13
C PRO A 303 6.12 28.47 5.45
N SER A 304 6.26 28.97 4.22
CA SER A 304 5.16 29.46 3.39
C SER A 304 4.11 28.38 3.12
N VAL A 305 4.51 27.14 2.86
CA VAL A 305 3.58 26.03 2.60
C VAL A 305 2.90 25.61 3.89
N ARG A 306 3.64 25.52 4.99
CA ARG A 306 3.08 25.16 6.32
C ARG A 306 2.00 26.14 6.78
N GLN A 307 2.16 27.44 6.52
CA GLN A 307 1.17 28.46 6.88
C GLN A 307 -0.15 28.33 6.11
N ARG A 308 -0.15 27.64 4.97
CA ARG A 308 -1.35 27.39 4.14
C ARG A 308 -2.12 26.14 4.56
N ILE A 309 -1.52 25.28 5.38
CA ILE A 309 -2.19 24.12 5.96
C ILE A 309 -3.01 24.65 7.16
N ALA A 310 -4.34 24.68 7.00
CA ALA A 310 -5.25 25.24 8.00
C ALA A 310 -5.27 24.41 9.30
N HIS A 311 -5.23 23.08 9.15
CA HIS A 311 -5.30 22.15 10.27
C HIS A 311 -4.25 21.06 10.14
N THR A 312 -3.59 20.72 11.24
CA THR A 312 -2.68 19.58 11.34
C THR A 312 -3.21 18.64 12.40
N VAL A 313 -3.48 17.40 12.01
CA VAL A 313 -3.90 16.30 12.88
C VAL A 313 -2.71 15.38 13.05
N THR A 314 -2.26 15.17 14.29
CA THR A 314 -1.16 14.28 14.61
C THR A 314 -1.71 12.94 15.10
N MET A 315 -1.33 11.86 14.42
CA MET A 315 -1.64 10.49 14.85
C MET A 315 -0.67 10.09 15.95
N ALA A 316 -1.19 9.61 17.07
CA ALA A 316 -0.43 9.00 18.14
C ALA A 316 -0.63 7.48 18.15
N GLY A 317 0.21 6.77 18.92
CA GLY A 317 -0.06 5.38 19.26
C GLY A 317 -1.36 5.25 20.05
N LEU A 318 -2.04 4.12 19.88
CA LEU A 318 -3.25 3.75 20.61
C LEU A 318 -2.96 3.58 22.10
N SER A 319 -3.82 4.18 22.91
CA SER A 319 -3.88 3.95 24.35
C SER A 319 -4.41 2.55 24.69
N LYS A 320 -4.21 2.13 25.94
CA LYS A 320 -4.70 0.85 26.45
C LYS A 320 -6.22 0.73 26.30
N GLU A 321 -6.94 1.82 26.56
CA GLU A 321 -8.39 1.90 26.48
C GLU A 321 -8.87 1.75 25.02
N GLU A 322 -8.20 2.43 24.09
CA GLU A 322 -8.48 2.35 22.65
C GLU A 322 -8.19 0.93 22.10
N VAL A 323 -7.12 0.26 22.55
CA VAL A 323 -6.84 -1.13 22.16
C VAL A 323 -7.91 -2.09 22.71
N ALA A 324 -8.39 -1.86 23.94
CA ALA A 324 -9.47 -2.67 24.50
C ALA A 324 -10.79 -2.51 23.72
N GLU A 325 -11.14 -1.27 23.36
CA GLU A 325 -12.28 -0.98 22.50
C GLU A 325 -12.15 -1.66 21.13
N PHE A 326 -10.97 -1.58 20.52
CA PHE A 326 -10.69 -2.23 19.24
C PHE A 326 -10.91 -3.75 19.31
N VAL A 327 -10.39 -4.41 20.35
CA VAL A 327 -10.53 -5.86 20.55
C VAL A 327 -12.00 -6.26 20.75
N GLN A 328 -12.79 -5.46 21.47
CA GLN A 328 -14.23 -5.70 21.64
C GLN A 328 -14.97 -5.60 20.31
N LEU A 329 -14.74 -4.52 19.57
CA LEU A 329 -15.40 -4.30 18.28
C LEU A 329 -15.02 -5.37 17.25
N ALA A 330 -13.75 -5.77 17.20
CA ALA A 330 -13.30 -6.83 16.30
C ALA A 330 -13.95 -8.18 16.61
N GLN A 331 -14.15 -8.50 17.89
CA GLN A 331 -14.83 -9.73 18.31
C GLN A 331 -16.36 -9.67 18.16
N GLY A 332 -16.93 -8.53 17.75
CA GLY A 332 -18.37 -8.37 17.54
C GLY A 332 -19.21 -8.37 18.83
N GLY A 333 -18.61 -8.06 19.98
CA GLY A 333 -19.30 -8.07 21.26
C GLY A 333 -18.58 -7.30 22.39
N PRO A 334 -19.26 -7.02 23.51
CA PRO A 334 -18.68 -6.26 24.63
C PRO A 334 -17.63 -7.06 25.43
N THR A 335 -17.41 -8.33 25.09
CA THR A 335 -16.51 -9.22 25.80
C THR A 335 -15.09 -9.07 25.30
N LEU A 336 -14.15 -8.94 26.26
CA LEU A 336 -12.71 -8.91 25.97
C LEU A 336 -12.12 -10.32 25.80
N ALA A 337 -12.72 -11.33 26.43
CA ALA A 337 -12.23 -12.70 26.42
C ALA A 337 -12.03 -13.21 24.97
N PRO A 338 -10.88 -13.84 24.66
CA PRO A 338 -9.90 -14.38 25.60
C PRO A 338 -8.88 -13.37 26.17
N PHE A 339 -8.91 -12.11 25.73
CA PHE A 339 -8.06 -11.06 26.27
C PHE A 339 -8.54 -10.56 27.63
N THR A 340 -7.60 -10.11 28.46
CA THR A 340 -7.86 -9.41 29.71
C THR A 340 -7.36 -7.96 29.62
N MET A 341 -7.83 -7.09 30.51
CA MET A 341 -7.31 -5.72 30.58
C MET A 341 -5.82 -5.68 30.94
N ASP A 342 -5.30 -6.70 31.62
CA ASP A 342 -3.87 -6.80 31.94
C ASP A 342 -3.07 -7.16 30.68
N SER A 343 -3.48 -8.22 29.97
CA SER A 343 -2.84 -8.64 28.72
C SER A 343 -2.91 -7.57 27.63
N ILE A 344 -3.98 -6.77 27.58
CA ILE A 344 -4.08 -5.62 26.66
C ILE A 344 -3.09 -4.53 27.04
N GLY A 345 -2.90 -4.25 28.33
CA GLY A 345 -1.89 -3.29 28.77
C GLY A 345 -0.49 -3.73 28.36
N TYR A 346 -0.18 -5.01 28.54
CA TYR A 346 1.10 -5.58 28.13
C TYR A 346 1.28 -5.59 26.61
N LEU A 347 0.27 -6.04 25.86
CA LEU A 347 0.28 -6.01 24.39
C LEU A 347 0.47 -4.59 23.85
N THR A 348 -0.22 -3.60 24.42
CA THR A 348 -0.07 -2.18 24.05
C THR A 348 1.35 -1.69 24.30
N THR A 349 1.96 -2.10 25.41
CA THR A 349 3.35 -1.76 25.75
C THR A 349 4.33 -2.40 24.78
N VAL A 350 4.16 -3.69 24.47
CA VAL A 350 5.01 -4.42 23.50
C VAL A 350 4.85 -3.84 22.08
N ALA A 351 3.65 -3.43 21.71
CA ALA A 351 3.36 -2.80 20.42
C ALA A 351 3.73 -1.31 20.37
N ASN A 352 4.09 -0.69 21.49
CA ASN A 352 4.24 0.76 21.67
C ASN A 352 3.02 1.56 21.16
N GLY A 353 1.81 1.03 21.35
CA GLY A 353 0.57 1.61 20.82
C GLY A 353 0.46 1.64 19.29
N ASN A 354 1.41 1.09 18.53
CA ASN A 354 1.35 1.09 17.08
C ASN A 354 0.17 0.24 16.58
N ALA A 355 -0.83 0.85 15.96
CA ALA A 355 -2.08 0.18 15.58
C ALA A 355 -1.85 -1.07 14.72
N ARG A 356 -0.93 -1.01 13.75
CA ARG A 356 -0.57 -2.18 12.91
C ARG A 356 0.02 -3.32 13.73
N ASN A 357 0.98 -3.02 14.61
CA ASN A 357 1.61 -4.04 15.47
C ASN A 357 0.60 -4.61 16.47
N VAL A 358 -0.30 -3.78 17.02
CA VAL A 358 -1.41 -4.22 17.87
C VAL A 358 -2.26 -5.25 17.13
N ILE A 359 -2.70 -4.95 15.90
CA ILE A 359 -3.53 -5.87 15.12
C ILE A 359 -2.80 -7.19 14.83
N ARG A 360 -1.52 -7.14 14.43
CA ARG A 360 -0.71 -8.33 14.16
C ARG A 360 -0.49 -9.18 15.41
N LEU A 361 -0.20 -8.55 16.55
CA LEU A 361 -0.06 -9.22 17.83
C LEU A 361 -1.39 -9.83 18.27
N CYS A 362 -2.52 -9.11 18.18
CA CYS A 362 -3.84 -9.67 18.47
C CYS A 362 -4.15 -10.88 17.60
N HIS A 363 -3.87 -10.82 16.30
CA HIS A 363 -4.04 -11.95 15.40
C HIS A 363 -3.20 -13.16 15.84
N ARG A 364 -1.91 -12.97 16.15
CA ARG A 364 -1.04 -14.09 16.54
C ARG A 364 -1.39 -14.65 17.91
N VAL A 365 -1.61 -13.79 18.90
CA VAL A 365 -2.03 -14.15 20.25
C VAL A 365 -3.34 -14.94 20.21
N PHE A 366 -4.32 -14.47 19.43
CA PHE A 366 -5.60 -15.18 19.28
C PHE A 366 -5.39 -16.59 18.72
N ARG A 367 -4.50 -16.77 17.73
CA ARG A 367 -4.18 -18.10 17.20
C ARG A 367 -3.56 -19.02 18.24
N ILE A 368 -2.59 -18.55 19.02
CA ILE A 368 -1.92 -19.36 20.05
C ILE A 368 -2.95 -19.83 21.09
N VAL A 369 -3.84 -18.93 21.52
CA VAL A 369 -4.88 -19.26 22.50
C VAL A 369 -5.95 -20.18 21.92
N ASP A 370 -6.37 -19.97 20.67
CA ASP A 370 -7.35 -20.84 19.99
C ASP A 370 -6.79 -22.26 19.79
N ASP A 371 -5.48 -22.40 19.55
CA ASP A 371 -4.77 -23.69 19.48
C ASP A 371 -4.70 -24.40 20.86
N GLU A 372 -4.68 -23.66 21.97
CA GLU A 372 -4.68 -24.19 23.35
C GLU A 372 -6.08 -24.59 23.86
N GLY A 373 -7.14 -23.97 23.33
CA GLY A 373 -8.53 -24.35 23.58
C GLY A 373 -9.46 -23.16 23.92
N PRO A 374 -10.79 -23.38 23.94
CA PRO A 374 -11.79 -22.31 23.97
C PRO A 374 -11.88 -21.50 25.28
N ASP A 375 -11.32 -22.03 26.38
CA ASP A 375 -11.28 -21.39 27.71
C ASP A 375 -9.90 -20.81 28.05
N ALA A 376 -8.92 -20.92 27.16
CA ALA A 376 -7.60 -20.36 27.38
C ALA A 376 -7.66 -18.83 27.40
N LEU A 377 -6.96 -18.22 28.35
CA LEU A 377 -6.89 -16.77 28.51
C LEU A 377 -5.53 -16.28 28.03
N VAL A 378 -5.51 -15.07 27.46
CA VAL A 378 -4.25 -14.42 27.07
C VAL A 378 -3.47 -14.02 28.32
N THR A 379 -2.30 -14.62 28.51
CA THR A 379 -1.32 -14.26 29.54
C THR A 379 -0.17 -13.44 28.95
N HIS A 380 0.68 -12.84 29.80
CA HIS A 380 1.89 -12.15 29.33
C HIS A 380 2.85 -13.08 28.59
N GLU A 381 2.96 -14.33 29.01
CA GLU A 381 3.82 -15.34 28.36
C GLU A 381 3.40 -15.59 26.91
N VAL A 382 2.09 -15.69 26.64
CA VAL A 382 1.56 -15.85 25.29
C VAL A 382 1.85 -14.62 24.42
N VAL A 383 1.73 -13.41 24.98
CA VAL A 383 2.07 -12.17 24.27
C VAL A 383 3.56 -12.11 23.96
N GLU A 384 4.43 -12.53 24.89
CA GLU A 384 5.88 -12.62 24.64
C GLU A 384 6.22 -13.64 23.57
N GLN A 385 5.60 -14.82 23.61
CA GLN A 385 5.78 -15.84 22.60
C GLN A 385 5.39 -15.29 21.22
N ALA A 386 4.20 -14.67 21.11
CA ALA A 386 3.75 -14.05 19.88
C ALA A 386 4.71 -12.95 19.39
N ALA A 387 5.22 -12.12 20.30
CA ALA A 387 6.18 -11.07 19.95
C ALA A 387 7.52 -11.64 19.47
N ARG A 388 8.06 -12.67 20.12
CA ARG A 388 9.30 -13.34 19.70
C ARG A 388 9.15 -13.99 18.33
N GLU A 389 8.02 -14.62 18.05
CA GLU A 389 7.72 -15.25 16.77
C GLU A 389 7.52 -14.25 15.63
N LEU A 390 6.91 -13.10 15.91
CA LEU A 390 6.63 -12.04 14.93
C LEU A 390 7.85 -11.16 14.64
N PHE A 391 8.66 -10.83 15.65
CA PHE A 391 9.74 -9.85 15.52
C PHE A 391 11.14 -10.46 15.41
N GLY A 392 11.34 -11.73 15.78
CA GLY A 392 12.59 -12.48 15.59
C GLY A 392 13.80 -12.00 16.42
N SER A 393 14.62 -12.91 16.90
CA SER A 393 15.97 -12.63 17.41
C SER A 393 16.96 -13.57 16.71
N LEU A 394 18.06 -13.06 16.14
CA LEU A 394 19.13 -13.89 15.57
C LEU A 394 19.84 -14.70 16.67
N SER A 395 20.66 -15.71 16.33
CA SER A 395 21.52 -16.32 17.36
C SER A 395 22.64 -15.34 17.77
N ARG A 396 23.22 -15.50 18.96
CA ARG A 396 24.32 -14.65 19.44
C ARG A 396 25.54 -14.74 18.50
N ASP A 397 25.83 -15.93 17.99
CA ASP A 397 26.95 -16.17 17.09
C ASP A 397 26.75 -15.50 15.71
N ASP A 398 25.51 -15.43 15.23
CA ASP A 398 25.18 -14.76 13.97
C ASP A 398 25.41 -13.25 14.05
N ILE A 399 25.01 -12.61 15.16
CA ILE A 399 25.26 -11.17 15.35
C ILE A 399 26.74 -10.89 15.54
N HIS A 400 27.46 -11.73 16.26
CA HIS A 400 28.91 -11.60 16.36
C HIS A 400 29.55 -11.68 14.97
N ALA A 401 29.09 -12.58 14.10
CA ALA A 401 29.57 -12.68 12.72
C ALA A 401 29.22 -11.43 11.89
N VAL A 402 28.05 -10.82 12.08
CA VAL A 402 27.64 -9.58 11.41
C VAL A 402 28.49 -8.40 11.89
N VAL A 403 28.62 -8.17 13.19
CA VAL A 403 29.44 -7.10 13.78
C VAL A 403 30.88 -7.20 13.30
N ARG A 404 31.45 -8.40 13.29
CA ARG A 404 32.81 -8.65 12.80
C ARG A 404 32.99 -8.21 11.34
N ARG A 405 32.08 -8.63 10.44
CA ARG A 405 32.12 -8.22 9.02
C ARG A 405 32.01 -6.70 8.86
N LEU A 406 31.22 -6.03 9.70
CA LEU A 406 31.04 -4.58 9.63
C LEU A 406 32.28 -3.81 10.07
N LEU A 407 32.96 -4.28 11.13
CA LEU A 407 34.23 -3.72 11.57
C LEU A 407 35.32 -3.91 10.51
N ASP A 408 35.42 -5.12 9.95
CA ASP A 408 36.36 -5.43 8.86
C ASP A 408 36.09 -4.54 7.62
N ALA A 409 34.83 -4.41 7.20
CA ALA A 409 34.45 -3.62 6.03
C ALA A 409 34.65 -2.10 6.21
N SER A 410 34.73 -1.63 7.45
CA SER A 410 34.96 -0.22 7.78
C SER A 410 36.42 0.09 8.07
N GLY A 411 37.30 -0.92 8.07
CA GLY A 411 38.74 -0.77 8.29
C GLY A 411 39.11 -0.39 9.72
N TYR A 412 38.29 -0.69 10.71
CA TYR A 412 38.61 -0.44 12.12
C TYR A 412 39.50 -1.56 12.69
N ASP A 413 40.48 -1.19 13.52
CA ASP A 413 41.26 -2.15 14.31
C ASP A 413 40.45 -2.58 15.54
N TYR A 414 40.25 -3.89 15.72
CA TYR A 414 39.49 -4.42 16.86
C TYR A 414 40.04 -5.74 17.40
N HIS A 415 39.73 -6.01 18.67
CA HIS A 415 39.98 -7.27 19.36
C HIS A 415 38.65 -7.94 19.72
N HIS A 416 38.46 -9.19 19.30
CA HIS A 416 37.29 -10.00 19.66
C HIS A 416 37.45 -10.64 21.04
N LEU A 417 36.41 -10.63 21.86
CA LEU A 417 36.38 -11.23 23.21
C LEU A 417 37.51 -10.71 24.12
N TYR A 418 37.74 -9.39 24.09
CA TYR A 418 38.83 -8.75 24.80
C TYR A 418 38.48 -8.55 26.28
N LEU A 419 39.39 -8.97 27.15
CA LEU A 419 39.25 -8.86 28.59
C LEU A 419 39.90 -7.56 29.07
N LEU A 420 39.08 -6.61 29.53
CA LEU A 420 39.56 -5.29 29.99
C LEU A 420 40.00 -5.32 31.47
N GLY A 421 39.41 -6.21 32.28
CA GLY A 421 39.69 -6.35 33.72
C GLY A 421 40.01 -7.77 34.16
N ALA A 422 39.91 -8.05 35.47
CA ALA A 422 40.31 -9.34 36.04
C ALA A 422 39.26 -10.47 35.96
N GLY A 423 38.03 -10.18 35.50
CA GLY A 423 36.92 -11.15 35.51
C GLY A 423 36.08 -11.15 34.24
N GLU A 424 35.40 -12.26 33.94
CA GLU A 424 34.64 -12.45 32.69
C GLU A 424 33.53 -11.41 32.47
N VAL A 425 33.03 -10.76 33.53
CA VAL A 425 32.01 -9.70 33.45
C VAL A 425 32.57 -8.40 32.84
N SER A 426 33.89 -8.20 32.88
CA SER A 426 34.61 -7.08 32.24
C SER A 426 35.00 -7.35 30.78
N LYS A 427 34.52 -8.46 30.21
CA LYS A 427 34.82 -8.87 28.84
C LYS A 427 33.94 -8.15 27.84
N ALA A 428 34.58 -7.41 26.93
CA ALA A 428 33.92 -6.82 25.77
C ALA A 428 33.78 -7.89 24.66
N ASP A 429 32.61 -7.95 24.01
CA ASP A 429 32.44 -8.86 22.87
C ASP A 429 33.32 -8.39 21.69
N PHE A 430 33.42 -7.08 21.49
CA PHE A 430 34.43 -6.45 20.62
C PHE A 430 35.04 -5.21 21.29
N TRP A 431 36.36 -5.06 21.20
CA TRP A 431 37.08 -3.87 21.65
C TRP A 431 37.70 -3.17 20.44
N ILE A 432 37.18 -2.00 20.09
CA ILE A 432 37.61 -1.23 18.93
C ILE A 432 38.64 -0.19 19.39
N THR A 433 39.79 -0.17 18.73
CA THR A 433 40.89 0.77 19.00
C THR A 433 40.98 1.82 17.91
N PHE A 434 41.32 3.06 18.28
CA PHE A 434 41.49 4.16 17.34
C PHE A 434 42.98 4.56 17.29
N PRO A 435 43.59 4.73 16.10
CA PRO A 435 45.01 5.03 15.98
C PRO A 435 45.42 6.30 16.76
N GLY A 436 46.46 6.18 17.60
CA GLY A 436 47.07 7.31 18.32
C GLY A 436 46.36 7.72 19.63
N ARG A 437 45.57 6.85 20.27
CA ARG A 437 44.81 7.17 21.48
C ARG A 437 44.83 6.05 22.52
N GLU A 438 44.70 6.43 23.80
CA GLU A 438 44.69 5.51 24.94
C GLU A 438 43.30 4.93 25.24
N GLY A 439 42.21 5.50 24.71
CA GLY A 439 40.82 5.02 24.89
C GLY A 439 40.24 4.28 23.67
N GLY A 440 39.28 3.39 23.92
CA GLY A 440 38.61 2.57 22.89
C GLY A 440 37.11 2.41 23.11
N CYS A 441 36.45 1.72 22.18
CA CYS A 441 35.01 1.45 22.22
C CYS A 441 34.74 -0.03 22.51
N ALA A 442 34.07 -0.33 23.61
CA ALA A 442 33.61 -1.67 23.97
C ALA A 442 32.19 -1.91 23.41
N VAL A 443 32.06 -2.89 22.54
CA VAL A 443 30.76 -3.38 22.04
C VAL A 443 30.32 -4.57 22.88
N LEU A 444 29.11 -4.48 23.45
CA LEU A 444 28.48 -5.52 24.26
C LEU A 444 27.23 -6.02 23.54
N VAL A 445 27.21 -7.28 23.14
CA VAL A 445 26.03 -7.92 22.52
C VAL A 445 25.20 -8.59 23.62
N THR A 446 23.91 -8.28 23.66
CA THR A 446 22.92 -8.83 24.60
C THR A 446 21.68 -9.30 23.87
N GLN A 447 20.87 -10.17 24.49
CA GLN A 447 19.56 -10.58 23.97
C GLN A 447 18.49 -9.52 24.27
N SER A 448 17.24 -9.82 23.88
CA SER A 448 16.07 -8.98 24.15
C SER A 448 16.01 -8.56 25.63
N LEU A 449 15.83 -7.27 25.88
CA LEU A 449 15.71 -6.71 27.21
C LEU A 449 14.23 -6.50 27.50
N LEU A 450 13.59 -7.55 28.02
CA LEU A 450 12.16 -7.59 28.32
C LEU A 450 11.87 -7.47 29.81
N ASP A 451 12.72 -8.06 30.67
CA ASP A 451 12.53 -8.12 32.11
C ASP A 451 13.63 -7.37 32.89
N SER A 452 13.40 -7.19 34.19
CA SER A 452 14.33 -6.49 35.08
C SER A 452 15.62 -7.28 35.35
N GLU A 453 15.63 -8.59 35.16
CA GLU A 453 16.80 -9.45 35.42
C GLU A 453 17.84 -9.30 34.30
N ASN A 454 17.41 -9.35 33.04
CA ASN A 454 18.24 -9.12 31.87
C ASN A 454 18.85 -7.69 31.89
N VAL A 455 18.06 -6.69 32.30
CA VAL A 455 18.56 -5.31 32.45
C VAL A 455 19.61 -5.21 33.56
N ALA A 456 19.42 -5.89 34.70
CA ALA A 456 20.38 -5.90 35.80
C ALA A 456 21.70 -6.60 35.41
N GLU A 457 21.66 -7.63 34.56
CA GLU A 457 22.84 -8.28 34.00
C GLU A 457 23.62 -7.35 33.07
N VAL A 458 22.95 -6.70 32.12
CA VAL A 458 23.58 -5.72 31.21
C VAL A 458 24.19 -4.57 31.99
N ARG A 459 23.50 -4.05 33.01
CA ARG A 459 24.03 -2.99 33.88
C ARG A 459 25.32 -3.40 34.58
N ARG A 460 25.39 -4.63 35.11
CA ARG A 460 26.61 -5.17 35.75
C ARG A 460 27.78 -5.29 34.77
N ARG A 461 27.53 -5.73 33.53
CA ARG A 461 28.56 -5.74 32.47
C ARG A 461 29.04 -4.33 32.12
N ILE A 462 28.13 -3.37 31.90
CA ILE A 462 28.51 -1.99 31.55
C ILE A 462 29.40 -1.38 32.64
N ALA A 463 29.00 -1.49 33.91
CA ALA A 463 29.76 -0.96 35.03
C ALA A 463 31.16 -1.61 35.11
N SER A 464 31.23 -2.93 34.98
CA SER A 464 32.49 -3.67 35.05
C SER A 464 33.47 -3.33 33.92
N VAL A 465 32.95 -3.00 32.73
CA VAL A 465 33.76 -2.56 31.58
C VAL A 465 34.26 -1.13 31.76
N LYS A 466 33.41 -0.21 32.25
CA LYS A 466 33.80 1.18 32.52
C LYS A 466 34.81 1.30 33.66
N ASP A 467 34.70 0.48 34.70
CA ASP A 467 35.65 0.46 35.82
C ASP A 467 37.01 -0.12 35.41
N ALA A 468 37.05 -1.02 34.43
CA ALA A 468 38.27 -1.69 33.99
C ALA A 468 39.11 -0.87 33.00
N ALA A 469 38.49 0.03 32.24
CA ALA A 469 39.15 0.87 31.25
C ALA A 469 38.68 2.32 31.36
N GLU A 470 39.48 3.13 32.06
CA GLU A 470 39.22 4.55 32.26
C GLU A 470 39.24 5.29 30.92
N GLY A 471 38.08 5.83 30.49
CA GLY A 471 37.91 6.45 29.17
C GLY A 471 37.35 5.54 28.06
N ALA A 472 36.89 4.33 28.40
CA ALA A 472 36.18 3.46 27.47
C ALA A 472 34.74 3.92 27.21
N GLU A 473 34.39 4.07 25.94
CA GLU A 473 32.99 4.25 25.51
C GLU A 473 32.33 2.89 25.31
N VAL A 474 31.07 2.74 25.73
CA VAL A 474 30.35 1.47 25.67
C VAL A 474 29.19 1.57 24.69
N LEU A 475 29.15 0.66 23.73
CA LEU A 475 28.05 0.47 22.79
C LEU A 475 27.35 -0.86 23.11
N VAL A 476 26.08 -0.80 23.50
CA VAL A 476 25.26 -1.99 23.74
C VAL A 476 24.49 -2.32 22.48
N VAL A 477 24.60 -3.56 21.99
CA VAL A 477 23.85 -4.11 20.87
C VAL A 477 22.83 -5.11 21.40
N VAL A 478 21.55 -4.81 21.23
CA VAL A 478 20.42 -5.65 21.68
C VAL A 478 19.91 -6.49 20.53
N ASN A 479 19.96 -7.79 20.69
CA ASN A 479 19.44 -8.77 19.74
C ASN A 479 17.98 -9.12 20.05
N GLY A 480 17.06 -8.39 19.41
CA GLY A 480 15.61 -8.57 19.57
C GLY A 480 14.94 -7.35 20.18
N VAL A 481 14.01 -7.54 21.11
CA VAL A 481 13.13 -6.47 21.59
C VAL A 481 13.77 -5.71 22.76
N LEU A 482 13.62 -4.39 22.76
CA LEU A 482 14.02 -3.50 23.84
C LEU A 482 12.79 -2.75 24.36
N VAL A 483 12.39 -2.99 25.61
CA VAL A 483 11.29 -2.24 26.23
C VAL A 483 11.75 -0.85 26.68
N GLU A 484 10.86 0.14 26.64
CA GLU A 484 11.20 1.55 26.94
C GLU A 484 11.82 1.74 28.33
N GLY A 485 11.28 1.05 29.35
CA GLY A 485 11.84 1.09 30.71
C GLY A 485 13.26 0.54 30.81
N ALA A 486 13.62 -0.43 29.96
CA ALA A 486 14.98 -0.95 29.85
C ALA A 486 15.87 0.01 29.06
N ALA A 487 15.35 0.61 27.98
CA ALA A 487 16.05 1.61 27.18
C ALA A 487 16.48 2.81 28.04
N ILE A 488 15.59 3.35 28.87
CA ILE A 488 15.87 4.47 29.78
C ILE A 488 17.01 4.12 30.74
N GLN A 489 16.90 2.96 31.41
CA GLN A 489 17.90 2.51 32.38
C GLN A 489 19.28 2.29 31.75
N VAL A 490 19.32 1.71 30.55
CA VAL A 490 20.58 1.52 29.81
C VAL A 490 21.13 2.87 29.36
N ARG A 491 20.27 3.76 28.84
CA ARG A 491 20.64 5.10 28.36
C ARG A 491 21.25 5.97 29.45
N GLU A 492 20.73 5.91 30.68
CA GLU A 492 21.31 6.62 31.84
C GLU A 492 22.75 6.19 32.12
N LEU A 493 23.10 4.93 31.84
CA LEU A 493 24.43 4.37 32.12
C LEU A 493 25.44 4.67 31.00
N ILE A 494 25.02 4.61 29.74
CA ILE A 494 25.92 4.80 28.58
C ILE A 494 25.80 6.20 27.93
N GLY A 495 24.86 7.03 28.39
CA GLY A 495 24.61 8.38 27.88
C GLY A 495 23.98 8.44 26.48
N ARG A 496 23.53 7.29 25.95
CA ARG A 496 23.02 7.11 24.59
C ARG A 496 22.06 5.93 24.51
N ASP A 497 21.27 5.84 23.45
CA ASP A 497 20.41 4.67 23.27
C ASP A 497 21.19 3.41 22.90
N PRO A 498 20.82 2.25 23.47
CA PRO A 498 21.35 0.97 23.01
C PRO A 498 20.89 0.68 21.57
N LEU A 499 21.79 0.10 20.77
CA LEU A 499 21.54 -0.22 19.37
C LEU A 499 20.79 -1.55 19.27
N VAL A 500 19.57 -1.54 18.74
CA VAL A 500 18.85 -2.77 18.47
C VAL A 500 19.30 -3.36 17.12
N HIS A 501 19.60 -4.65 17.08
CA HIS A 501 19.99 -5.33 15.87
C HIS A 501 18.79 -5.47 14.92
N VAL A 502 18.87 -4.75 13.80
CA VAL A 502 17.94 -4.83 12.67
C VAL A 502 18.74 -5.13 11.40
N GLU A 503 18.55 -6.31 10.80
CA GLU A 503 19.46 -6.92 9.80
C GLU A 503 19.93 -5.99 8.67
N ARG A 504 19.08 -5.05 8.22
CA ARG A 504 19.43 -4.13 7.12
C ARG A 504 19.95 -2.76 7.55
N THR A 505 19.49 -2.16 8.65
CA THR A 505 20.00 -0.83 9.12
C THR A 505 21.16 -0.97 10.09
N PHE A 506 21.28 -2.13 10.75
CA PHE A 506 22.33 -2.40 11.72
C PHE A 506 23.71 -2.10 11.16
N ALA A 507 23.96 -2.41 9.89
CA ALA A 507 25.22 -2.11 9.23
C ALA A 507 25.57 -0.62 9.21
N GLU A 508 24.60 0.24 8.92
CA GLU A 508 24.78 1.69 8.80
C GLU A 508 24.72 2.37 10.18
N ASP A 509 23.75 1.99 11.01
CA ASP A 509 23.58 2.49 12.38
C ASP A 509 24.80 2.16 13.24
N PHE A 510 25.29 0.93 13.14
CA PHE A 510 26.50 0.50 13.85
C PHE A 510 27.71 1.32 13.40
N LYS A 511 27.89 1.53 12.09
CA LYS A 511 28.98 2.35 11.55
C LYS A 511 28.89 3.80 12.00
N ALA A 512 27.69 4.39 11.94
CA ALA A 512 27.44 5.77 12.36
C ALA A 512 27.71 5.94 13.85
N LEU A 513 27.28 5.01 14.70
CA LEU A 513 27.51 5.06 16.14
C LEU A 513 28.97 4.85 16.51
N VAL A 514 29.66 3.88 15.90
CA VAL A 514 31.11 3.68 16.11
C VAL A 514 31.89 4.90 15.61
N GLY A 515 31.50 5.48 14.47
CA GLY A 515 32.10 6.71 13.94
C GLY A 515 31.88 7.91 14.87
N ALA A 516 30.66 8.11 15.38
CA ALA A 516 30.34 9.16 16.34
C ALA A 516 31.11 8.98 17.66
N ILE A 517 31.32 7.75 18.12
CA ILE A 517 32.18 7.45 19.28
C ILE A 517 33.63 7.83 18.98
N GLY A 518 34.14 7.46 17.80
CA GLY A 518 35.47 7.88 17.35
C GLY A 518 35.64 9.40 17.33
N HIS A 519 34.62 10.14 16.88
CA HIS A 519 34.61 11.61 16.89
C HIS A 519 34.48 12.19 18.30
N LEU A 520 33.69 11.60 19.19
CA LEU A 520 33.54 12.07 20.58
C LEU A 520 34.85 11.86 21.37
N LEU A 521 35.51 10.73 21.16
CA LEU A 521 36.86 10.46 21.66
C LEU A 521 37.93 11.34 20.99
N SER A 522 37.58 12.15 19.98
CA SER A 522 38.50 13.08 19.31
C SER A 522 38.61 14.45 19.98
N GLY A 523 37.71 14.82 20.90
CA GLY A 523 37.69 16.15 21.51
C GLY A 523 37.35 17.30 20.52
N PRO A 524 37.01 18.51 21.01
CA PRO A 524 36.46 19.57 20.17
C PRO A 524 37.54 20.26 19.33
N ALA A 525 37.45 20.13 18.00
CA ALA A 525 37.89 21.20 17.12
C ALA A 525 36.83 22.30 17.14
N ASP A 526 37.27 23.54 17.32
CA ASP A 526 36.47 24.73 17.56
C ASP A 526 35.42 24.97 16.45
N GLY A 527 34.15 25.09 16.84
CA GLY A 527 32.96 25.19 15.98
C GLY A 527 32.43 23.81 15.58
N ASP A 528 31.35 23.28 16.15
CA ASP A 528 30.01 23.86 16.00
C ASP A 528 29.04 23.05 16.90
N GLN A 529 28.81 23.50 18.14
CA GLN A 529 27.89 22.83 19.07
C GLN A 529 26.44 22.86 18.56
N ALA A 530 26.11 23.81 17.67
CA ALA A 530 24.82 23.88 17.02
C ALA A 530 24.66 22.77 15.97
N GLU A 531 25.72 22.43 15.22
CA GLU A 531 25.65 21.38 14.21
C GLU A 531 25.58 19.98 14.84
N VAL A 532 26.26 19.74 15.97
CA VAL A 532 26.12 18.48 16.73
C VAL A 532 24.71 18.32 17.31
N LEU A 533 24.09 19.41 17.77
CA LEU A 533 22.71 19.38 18.28
C LEU A 533 21.69 19.24 17.15
N ARG A 534 21.91 19.91 16.01
CA ARG A 534 21.08 19.82 14.81
C ARG A 534 21.15 18.43 14.17
N GLN A 535 22.33 17.83 14.12
CA GLN A 535 22.53 16.45 13.67
C GLN A 535 21.93 15.44 14.64
N ARG A 536 21.98 15.65 15.96
CA ARG A 536 21.27 14.79 16.94
C ARG A 536 19.76 14.88 16.79
N ILE A 537 19.21 16.08 16.54
CA ILE A 537 17.76 16.28 16.34
C ILE A 537 17.32 15.68 15.00
N GLU A 538 18.10 15.87 13.94
CA GLU A 538 17.81 15.26 12.63
C GLU A 538 18.01 13.74 12.62
N MET A 539 18.92 13.19 13.44
CA MET A 539 19.14 11.75 13.58
C MET A 539 18.00 11.08 14.36
N VAL A 540 17.48 11.73 15.40
CA VAL A 540 16.30 11.26 16.15
C VAL A 540 15.04 11.31 15.28
N ALA A 541 14.88 12.35 14.46
CA ALA A 541 13.78 12.44 13.51
C ALA A 541 13.89 11.36 12.39
N ARG A 542 15.10 11.12 11.88
CA ARG A 542 15.35 10.16 10.79
C ARG A 542 15.25 8.69 11.23
N GLN A 543 15.69 8.34 12.45
CA GLN A 543 15.54 6.98 12.97
C GLN A 543 14.06 6.60 13.16
N GLN A 544 13.17 7.52 13.55
CA GLN A 544 11.76 7.18 13.71
C GLN A 544 11.03 6.95 12.39
N SER A 545 11.35 7.70 11.33
CA SER A 545 10.73 7.47 10.02
C SER A 545 11.31 6.24 9.30
N SER A 546 12.64 6.04 9.27
CA SER A 546 13.21 4.94 8.44
C SER A 546 12.94 3.54 9.01
N ILE A 547 12.81 3.41 10.34
CA ILE A 547 12.57 2.12 11.02
C ILE A 547 11.19 1.54 10.65
N TYR A 548 10.19 2.39 10.45
CA TYR A 548 8.82 1.95 10.29
C TYR A 548 8.43 1.70 8.81
N GLY A 549 8.98 2.46 7.86
CA GLY A 549 8.72 2.26 6.43
C GLY A 549 9.41 1.05 5.81
N PHE A 550 10.52 0.59 6.41
CA PHE A 550 11.32 -0.47 5.83
C PHE A 550 11.00 -1.87 6.38
N ILE A 551 10.51 -1.96 7.63
CA ILE A 551 9.93 -3.17 8.23
C ILE A 551 8.68 -3.62 7.45
N GLU A 552 7.95 -2.68 6.85
CA GLU A 552 6.73 -2.93 6.09
C GLU A 552 6.97 -3.69 4.78
N GLN A 553 7.94 -3.23 3.98
CA GLN A 553 8.29 -3.89 2.70
C GLN A 553 8.94 -5.27 2.90
N LEU A 554 9.60 -5.48 4.05
CA LEU A 554 10.20 -6.77 4.38
C LEU A 554 9.20 -7.75 4.98
N THR A 555 8.21 -7.31 5.75
CA THR A 555 7.19 -8.24 6.27
C THR A 555 6.33 -8.81 5.13
N GLU A 556 6.01 -7.99 4.12
CA GLU A 556 5.31 -8.45 2.90
C GLU A 556 6.10 -9.52 2.13
N HIS A 557 7.42 -9.37 2.03
CA HIS A 557 8.27 -10.34 1.32
C HIS A 557 8.63 -11.58 2.16
N VAL A 558 8.78 -11.44 3.48
CA VAL A 558 9.16 -12.54 4.39
C VAL A 558 7.96 -13.43 4.73
N ASP A 559 6.76 -12.89 4.90
CA ASP A 559 5.55 -13.72 5.05
C ASP A 559 5.27 -14.53 3.78
N SER A 560 5.55 -13.96 2.61
CA SER A 560 5.44 -14.67 1.33
C SER A 560 6.52 -15.76 1.17
N ALA A 561 7.75 -15.52 1.66
CA ALA A 561 8.84 -16.48 1.61
C ALA A 561 8.73 -17.61 2.67
N ARG A 562 8.25 -17.31 3.89
CA ARG A 562 8.10 -18.27 4.98
C ARG A 562 6.94 -19.24 4.71
N ASN A 563 5.82 -18.73 4.20
CA ASN A 563 4.71 -19.55 3.70
C ASN A 563 5.10 -20.40 2.48
N SER A 564 6.01 -19.92 1.63
CA SER A 564 6.58 -20.70 0.52
C SER A 564 7.45 -21.85 1.03
N THR A 565 8.26 -21.62 2.07
CA THR A 565 9.25 -22.58 2.57
C THR A 565 8.61 -23.67 3.43
N GLU A 566 7.63 -23.34 4.29
CA GLU A 566 6.84 -24.33 5.04
C GLU A 566 6.00 -25.21 4.12
N ARG A 567 5.44 -24.66 3.02
CA ARG A 567 4.74 -25.45 2.00
C ARG A 567 5.70 -26.33 1.19
N GLN A 568 6.91 -25.87 0.93
CA GLN A 568 7.94 -26.69 0.27
C GLN A 568 8.39 -27.85 1.17
N LEU A 569 8.63 -27.61 2.46
CA LEU A 569 8.97 -28.66 3.42
C LEU A 569 7.84 -29.68 3.59
N ALA A 570 6.59 -29.23 3.72
CA ALA A 570 5.42 -30.12 3.74
C ALA A 570 5.26 -30.91 2.42
N SER A 571 5.58 -30.30 1.27
CA SER A 571 5.54 -31.01 -0.03
C SER A 571 6.68 -32.01 -0.21
N ILE A 572 7.84 -31.76 0.41
CA ILE A 572 9.01 -32.67 0.38
C ILE A 572 8.75 -33.85 1.32
N GLU A 573 8.18 -33.63 2.50
CA GLU A 573 7.74 -34.68 3.41
C GLU A 573 6.64 -35.57 2.78
N HIS A 574 5.69 -34.96 2.07
CA HIS A 574 4.64 -35.68 1.36
C HIS A 574 5.14 -36.46 0.13
N ARG A 575 6.20 -35.97 -0.54
CA ARG A 575 6.88 -36.67 -1.65
C ARG A 575 7.79 -37.80 -1.17
N LEU A 576 8.36 -37.69 0.03
CA LEU A 576 9.18 -38.76 0.63
C LEU A 576 8.32 -39.91 1.19
N THR A 577 7.07 -39.64 1.59
CA THR A 577 6.12 -40.65 2.07
C THR A 577 5.34 -41.38 0.95
N THR A 578 5.43 -40.92 -0.30
CA THR A 578 4.66 -41.49 -1.44
C THR A 578 5.50 -42.27 -2.47
N LEU A 579 6.73 -42.66 -2.13
CA LEU A 579 7.54 -43.53 -2.99
C LEU A 579 7.25 -45.02 -2.74
N PRO A 580 6.63 -45.71 -3.72
CA PRO A 580 7.11 -47.02 -4.12
C PRO A 580 7.44 -47.08 -5.62
N GLY A 581 8.59 -47.68 -5.91
CA GLY A 581 8.76 -48.64 -7.01
C GLY A 581 8.89 -48.09 -8.43
N ALA A 582 10.10 -48.21 -8.97
CA ALA A 582 10.43 -47.97 -10.35
C ALA A 582 9.68 -48.86 -11.35
N GLY A 583 9.38 -48.30 -12.53
CA GLY A 583 9.26 -49.02 -13.79
C GLY A 583 7.93 -48.83 -14.53
N GLY A 584 8.00 -48.21 -15.71
CA GLY A 584 6.90 -48.23 -16.69
C GLY A 584 6.64 -46.88 -17.33
N ALA A 585 7.00 -46.74 -18.61
CA ALA A 585 6.47 -45.68 -19.45
C ALA A 585 4.99 -45.96 -19.71
N GLU A 586 4.10 -45.21 -19.06
CA GLU A 586 2.66 -45.20 -19.35
C GLU A 586 2.24 -43.76 -19.68
N GLU A 587 1.55 -43.61 -20.81
CA GLU A 587 0.88 -42.41 -21.24
C GLU A 587 -0.09 -41.91 -20.16
N GLN A 588 -0.03 -40.60 -19.86
CA GLN A 588 -0.81 -39.95 -18.82
C GLN A 588 -2.32 -39.97 -19.12
N THR A 589 -3.02 -41.01 -18.67
CA THR A 589 -4.47 -40.97 -18.39
C THR A 589 -4.70 -40.24 -17.07
N GLY A 590 -4.57 -38.92 -17.08
CA GLY A 590 -4.93 -38.08 -15.93
C GLY A 590 -6.43 -38.13 -15.61
N PRO A 591 -6.83 -37.79 -14.37
CA PRO A 591 -8.24 -37.76 -13.96
C PRO A 591 -9.06 -36.84 -14.88
N THR A 592 -10.11 -37.40 -15.48
CA THR A 592 -10.91 -36.76 -16.53
C THR A 592 -11.97 -35.84 -15.93
N LEU A 593 -11.83 -34.54 -16.16
CA LEU A 593 -12.88 -33.55 -15.89
C LEU A 593 -13.97 -33.59 -16.98
N PRO A 594 -15.21 -33.17 -16.66
CA PRO A 594 -16.24 -32.95 -17.67
C PRO A 594 -15.76 -31.98 -18.77
N PRO A 595 -16.14 -32.19 -20.05
CA PRO A 595 -15.64 -31.38 -21.17
C PRO A 595 -15.85 -29.88 -21.00
N ASP A 596 -16.98 -29.48 -20.41
CA ASP A 596 -17.32 -28.07 -20.18
C ASP A 596 -16.43 -27.41 -19.11
N VAL A 597 -16.04 -28.18 -18.09
CA VAL A 597 -15.15 -27.73 -17.00
C VAL A 597 -13.71 -27.67 -17.52
N GLU A 598 -13.29 -28.73 -18.23
CA GLU A 598 -11.97 -28.82 -18.83
C GLU A 598 -11.71 -27.69 -19.83
N LYS A 599 -12.74 -27.30 -20.60
CA LYS A 599 -12.66 -26.17 -21.52
C LYS A 599 -12.34 -24.85 -20.82
N LEU A 600 -12.95 -24.57 -19.66
CA LEU A 600 -12.69 -23.34 -18.91
C LEU A 600 -11.22 -23.24 -18.47
N PHE A 601 -10.66 -24.35 -17.97
CA PHE A 601 -9.24 -24.40 -17.58
C PHE A 601 -8.31 -24.29 -18.77
N ARG A 602 -8.61 -24.98 -19.88
CA ARG A 602 -7.83 -24.91 -21.11
C ARG A 602 -7.82 -23.50 -21.69
N ASP A 603 -8.98 -22.85 -21.74
CA ASP A 603 -9.11 -21.48 -22.25
C ASP A 603 -8.29 -20.50 -21.40
N ALA A 604 -8.33 -20.63 -20.06
CA ALA A 604 -7.56 -19.78 -19.15
C ALA A 604 -6.03 -19.97 -19.30
N VAL A 605 -5.56 -21.22 -19.41
CA VAL A 605 -4.13 -21.53 -19.61
C VAL A 605 -3.66 -21.07 -20.98
N ALA A 606 -4.41 -21.38 -22.05
CA ALA A 606 -4.04 -21.04 -23.42
C ALA A 606 -3.91 -19.52 -23.62
N VAL A 607 -4.81 -18.74 -23.01
CA VAL A 607 -4.79 -17.28 -23.11
C VAL A 607 -3.59 -16.67 -22.36
N LEU A 608 -3.14 -17.25 -21.26
CA LEU A 608 -1.91 -16.84 -20.54
C LEU A 608 -0.63 -17.24 -21.30
N GLU A 609 -0.61 -18.41 -21.93
CA GLU A 609 0.48 -18.87 -22.80
C GLU A 609 0.60 -17.99 -24.06
N GLU A 610 -0.53 -17.67 -24.71
CA GLU A 610 -0.57 -16.77 -25.87
C GLU A 610 -0.08 -15.34 -25.52
N LEU A 611 -0.28 -14.91 -24.28
CA LEU A 611 0.13 -13.58 -23.81
C LEU A 611 1.64 -13.49 -23.56
N THR A 612 2.23 -14.52 -22.94
CA THR A 612 3.65 -14.52 -22.55
C THR A 612 4.58 -14.93 -23.70
N GLN A 613 4.20 -15.96 -24.46
CA GLN A 613 4.98 -16.59 -25.53
C GLN A 613 6.44 -16.87 -25.13
N LEU A 614 6.66 -17.18 -23.85
CA LEU A 614 8.01 -17.36 -23.29
C LEU A 614 8.72 -18.54 -23.95
N ASP A 615 8.01 -19.67 -24.11
CA ASP A 615 8.56 -20.88 -24.73
C ASP A 615 8.96 -20.62 -26.18
N ALA A 616 8.08 -20.03 -26.99
CA ALA A 616 8.39 -19.67 -28.38
C ALA A 616 9.58 -18.68 -28.49
N MET A 617 9.70 -17.75 -27.53
CA MET A 617 10.80 -16.79 -27.48
C MET A 617 12.13 -17.45 -27.10
N LEU A 618 12.11 -18.38 -26.14
CA LEU A 618 13.30 -19.09 -25.70
C LEU A 618 13.73 -20.13 -26.73
N ASP A 619 12.80 -20.91 -27.28
CA ASP A 619 13.06 -21.89 -28.34
C ASP A 619 13.76 -21.21 -29.53
N GLU A 620 13.25 -20.06 -29.97
CA GLU A 620 13.88 -19.30 -31.06
C GLU A 620 15.24 -18.69 -30.67
N ALA A 621 15.49 -18.37 -29.39
CA ALA A 621 16.81 -17.91 -28.94
C ALA A 621 17.85 -19.02 -28.84
N PHE A 622 17.43 -20.27 -28.59
CA PHE A 622 18.30 -21.42 -28.45
C PHE A 622 18.49 -22.22 -29.75
N GLU A 623 17.67 -21.98 -30.78
CA GLU A 623 17.94 -22.39 -32.16
C GLU A 623 19.06 -21.53 -32.80
N PRO A 624 19.66 -21.95 -33.94
CA PRO A 624 20.63 -21.13 -34.68
C PRO A 624 19.95 -19.90 -35.31
N ALA A 625 19.64 -18.92 -34.48
CA ALA A 625 18.94 -17.70 -34.86
C ALA A 625 19.91 -16.56 -35.21
N PRO A 626 19.52 -15.64 -36.11
CA PRO A 626 20.29 -14.43 -36.40
C PRO A 626 20.52 -13.57 -35.14
N ASP A 627 21.64 -12.84 -35.09
CA ASP A 627 22.01 -11.94 -33.97
C ASP A 627 20.88 -10.97 -33.60
N GLU A 628 20.12 -10.48 -34.59
CA GLU A 628 18.96 -9.60 -34.38
C GLU A 628 17.86 -10.23 -33.49
N THR A 629 17.65 -11.54 -33.60
CA THR A 629 16.68 -12.29 -32.78
C THR A 629 17.17 -12.43 -31.35
N GLN A 630 18.46 -12.72 -31.16
CA GLN A 630 19.06 -12.81 -29.83
C GLN A 630 19.04 -11.45 -29.11
N GLU A 631 19.35 -10.36 -29.83
CA GLU A 631 19.23 -9.00 -29.30
C GLU A 631 17.79 -8.62 -28.95
N ALA A 632 16.80 -9.07 -29.73
CA ALA A 632 15.39 -8.84 -29.43
C ALA A 632 14.93 -9.56 -28.15
N VAL A 633 15.36 -10.81 -27.95
CA VAL A 633 15.13 -11.57 -26.70
C VAL A 633 15.81 -10.88 -25.52
N GLN A 634 17.07 -10.49 -25.66
CA GLN A 634 17.81 -9.79 -24.61
C GLN A 634 17.17 -8.45 -24.24
N ARG A 635 16.73 -7.66 -25.23
CA ARG A 635 16.03 -6.38 -24.99
C ARG A 635 14.73 -6.60 -24.21
N ARG A 636 13.96 -7.63 -24.55
CA ARG A 636 12.70 -7.95 -23.87
C ARG A 636 12.93 -8.44 -22.44
N LEU A 637 13.93 -9.31 -22.22
CA LEU A 637 14.30 -9.81 -20.90
C LEU A 637 14.98 -8.76 -20.00
N ARG A 638 15.59 -7.72 -20.56
CA ARG A 638 16.17 -6.61 -19.78
C ARG A 638 15.11 -5.66 -19.23
N SER A 639 13.91 -5.61 -19.80
CA SER A 639 12.80 -4.82 -19.28
C SER A 639 12.34 -5.40 -17.93
N ILE A 640 12.36 -4.57 -16.88
CA ILE A 640 11.87 -4.92 -15.55
C ILE A 640 10.37 -5.22 -15.62
N ASP A 641 9.60 -4.34 -16.27
CA ASP A 641 8.15 -4.47 -16.42
C ASP A 641 7.74 -5.77 -17.15
N TYR A 642 8.49 -6.17 -18.19
CA TYR A 642 8.25 -7.45 -18.86
C TYR A 642 8.53 -8.64 -17.94
N ARG A 643 9.64 -8.64 -17.19
CA ARG A 643 10.00 -9.75 -16.29
C ARG A 643 8.98 -9.93 -15.19
N GLU A 644 8.53 -8.84 -14.58
CA GLU A 644 7.51 -8.88 -13.53
C GLU A 644 6.16 -9.37 -14.08
N ALA A 645 5.71 -8.82 -15.21
CA ALA A 645 4.45 -9.20 -15.81
C ALA A 645 4.46 -10.66 -16.35
N ALA A 646 5.57 -11.10 -16.95
CA ALA A 646 5.76 -12.48 -17.38
C ALA A 646 5.82 -13.45 -16.19
N GLY A 647 6.52 -13.08 -15.12
CA GLY A 647 6.56 -13.86 -13.88
C GLY A 647 5.17 -14.03 -13.26
N ARG A 648 4.38 -12.95 -13.22
CA ARG A 648 2.98 -12.98 -12.77
C ARG A 648 2.12 -13.89 -13.65
N ALA A 649 2.23 -13.78 -14.97
CA ALA A 649 1.49 -14.64 -15.89
C ALA A 649 1.82 -16.14 -15.71
N VAL A 650 3.10 -16.49 -15.52
CA VAL A 650 3.54 -17.87 -15.24
C VAL A 650 3.00 -18.37 -13.91
N LEU A 651 3.01 -17.54 -12.86
CA LEU A 651 2.40 -17.88 -11.57
C LEU A 651 0.89 -18.09 -11.71
N MET A 652 0.19 -17.23 -12.45
CA MET A 652 -1.25 -17.38 -12.72
C MET A 652 -1.54 -18.69 -13.47
N GLN A 653 -0.76 -19.00 -14.49
CA GLN A 653 -0.89 -20.23 -15.28
C GLN A 653 -0.70 -21.47 -14.38
N LYS A 654 0.31 -21.45 -13.51
CA LYS A 654 0.56 -22.52 -12.54
C LYS A 654 -0.59 -22.66 -11.55
N SER A 655 -1.13 -21.56 -11.03
CA SER A 655 -2.29 -21.55 -10.14
C SER A 655 -3.54 -22.13 -10.81
N VAL A 656 -3.80 -21.80 -12.09
CA VAL A 656 -4.91 -22.37 -12.87
C VAL A 656 -4.73 -23.89 -13.08
N ARG A 657 -3.51 -24.35 -13.34
CA ARG A 657 -3.21 -25.80 -13.49
C ARG A 657 -3.39 -26.56 -12.17
N VAL A 658 -2.91 -26.02 -11.05
CA VAL A 658 -3.09 -26.62 -9.72
C VAL A 658 -4.57 -26.61 -9.31
N PHE A 659 -5.31 -25.56 -9.66
CA PHE A 659 -6.76 -25.49 -9.45
C PHE A 659 -7.48 -26.58 -10.25
N ARG A 660 -7.16 -26.75 -11.54
CA ARG A 660 -7.66 -27.84 -12.38
C ARG A 660 -7.42 -29.21 -11.74
N GLU A 661 -6.18 -29.50 -11.34
CA GLU A 661 -5.81 -30.79 -10.73
C GLU A 661 -6.55 -31.05 -9.43
N SER A 662 -6.78 -30.00 -8.63
CA SER A 662 -7.51 -30.11 -7.37
C SER A 662 -9.00 -30.36 -7.60
N VAL A 663 -9.60 -29.68 -8.58
CA VAL A 663 -10.99 -29.92 -9.01
C VAL A 663 -11.14 -31.30 -9.65
N ALA A 664 -10.16 -31.77 -10.42
CA ALA A 664 -10.17 -33.10 -11.02
C ALA A 664 -10.13 -34.20 -9.96
N ARG A 665 -9.23 -34.07 -8.98
CA ARG A 665 -9.14 -35.01 -7.84
C ARG A 665 -10.43 -35.02 -7.02
N TRP A 666 -10.97 -33.84 -6.69
CA TRP A 666 -12.26 -33.71 -6.01
C TRP A 666 -13.38 -34.36 -6.83
N PHE A 667 -13.45 -34.08 -8.13
CA PHE A 667 -14.50 -34.61 -9.00
C PHE A 667 -14.43 -36.13 -9.07
N THR A 668 -13.24 -36.72 -9.27
CA THR A 668 -13.07 -38.17 -9.30
C THR A 668 -13.41 -38.82 -7.96
N ALA A 669 -13.02 -38.23 -6.84
CA ALA A 669 -13.32 -38.77 -5.51
C ALA A 669 -14.82 -38.79 -5.20
N GLU A 670 -15.54 -37.72 -5.54
CA GLU A 670 -16.96 -37.55 -5.18
C GLU A 670 -17.91 -38.16 -6.24
N THR A 671 -17.42 -38.47 -7.45
CA THR A 671 -18.22 -39.13 -8.51
C THR A 671 -17.94 -40.61 -8.69
N ALA A 672 -16.94 -41.17 -7.98
CA ALA A 672 -16.55 -42.59 -8.08
C ALA A 672 -17.69 -43.58 -7.77
N ASP A 673 -18.63 -43.22 -6.89
CA ASP A 673 -19.69 -44.13 -6.42
C ASP A 673 -21.08 -43.85 -7.02
N GLY A 674 -21.20 -42.90 -7.98
CA GLY A 674 -22.50 -42.53 -8.57
C GLY A 674 -23.52 -41.96 -7.56
N ALA A 675 -23.05 -41.62 -6.35
CA ALA A 675 -23.86 -41.05 -5.28
C ALA A 675 -24.15 -39.56 -5.54
N ALA A 676 -25.29 -39.09 -5.05
CA ALA A 676 -25.60 -37.66 -5.08
C ALA A 676 -24.58 -36.88 -4.24
N LEU A 677 -24.07 -35.77 -4.78
CA LEU A 677 -23.13 -34.89 -4.09
C LEU A 677 -23.70 -34.45 -2.73
N THR A 678 -22.93 -34.68 -1.67
CA THR A 678 -23.28 -34.32 -0.30
C THR A 678 -22.97 -32.84 -0.02
N THR A 679 -23.51 -32.29 1.08
CA THR A 679 -23.16 -30.94 1.54
C THR A 679 -21.66 -30.81 1.87
N ASP A 680 -21.03 -31.88 2.40
CA ASP A 680 -19.58 -31.89 2.67
C ASP A 680 -18.75 -31.80 1.38
N ALA A 681 -19.21 -32.43 0.30
CA ALA A 681 -18.57 -32.32 -1.01
C ALA A 681 -18.65 -30.89 -1.57
N GLU A 682 -19.76 -30.20 -1.33
CA GLU A 682 -19.95 -28.79 -1.71
C GLU A 682 -19.01 -27.87 -0.93
N ASP A 683 -18.91 -28.04 0.40
CA ASP A 683 -18.01 -27.25 1.24
C ASP A 683 -16.54 -27.42 0.85
N ARG A 684 -16.12 -28.64 0.47
CA ARG A 684 -14.77 -28.90 -0.05
C ARG A 684 -14.52 -28.24 -1.40
N LEU A 685 -15.48 -28.28 -2.32
CA LEU A 685 -15.34 -27.58 -3.61
C LEU A 685 -15.24 -26.06 -3.39
N ASP A 686 -16.05 -25.51 -2.48
CA ASP A 686 -16.00 -24.10 -2.11
C ASP A 686 -14.68 -23.74 -1.40
N GLN A 687 -14.07 -24.66 -0.65
CA GLN A 687 -12.73 -24.46 -0.10
C GLN A 687 -11.66 -24.40 -1.20
N ILE A 688 -11.71 -25.29 -2.20
CA ILE A 688 -10.78 -25.28 -3.36
C ILE A 688 -10.97 -23.97 -4.16
N CYS A 689 -12.21 -23.55 -4.38
CA CYS A 689 -12.54 -22.30 -5.06
C CYS A 689 -12.03 -21.08 -4.27
N ARG A 690 -12.27 -21.02 -2.95
CA ARG A 690 -11.74 -19.95 -2.08
C ARG A 690 -10.23 -19.89 -2.06
N ALA A 691 -9.55 -21.04 -2.06
CA ALA A 691 -8.09 -21.09 -2.13
C ALA A 691 -7.56 -20.53 -3.46
N TYR A 692 -8.21 -20.86 -4.59
CA TYR A 692 -7.85 -20.26 -5.88
C TYR A 692 -8.13 -18.76 -5.90
N ASP A 693 -9.31 -18.33 -5.45
CA ASP A 693 -9.70 -16.92 -5.43
C ASP A 693 -8.72 -16.10 -4.58
N GLY A 694 -8.37 -16.60 -3.39
CA GLY A 694 -7.36 -15.99 -2.52
C GLY A 694 -5.97 -15.92 -3.15
N ILE A 695 -5.54 -16.91 -3.94
CA ILE A 695 -4.27 -16.82 -4.70
C ILE A 695 -4.37 -15.81 -5.85
N SER A 696 -5.51 -15.79 -6.55
CA SER A 696 -5.73 -14.90 -7.70
C SER A 696 -5.84 -13.43 -7.31
N GLU A 697 -6.25 -13.14 -6.06
CA GLU A 697 -6.32 -11.79 -5.49
C GLU A 697 -4.95 -11.11 -5.46
N TYR A 698 -3.88 -11.87 -5.16
CA TYR A 698 -2.49 -11.38 -5.17
C TYR A 698 -1.84 -11.40 -6.56
N LEU A 699 -2.55 -11.89 -7.59
CA LEU A 699 -2.09 -11.93 -8.98
C LEU A 699 -3.08 -11.19 -9.87
N PRO A 700 -3.27 -9.87 -9.70
CA PRO A 700 -4.29 -9.14 -10.42
C PRO A 700 -3.98 -9.06 -11.92
N VAL A 701 -5.03 -9.13 -12.75
CA VAL A 701 -4.92 -9.10 -14.22
C VAL A 701 -4.31 -7.79 -14.74
N PHE A 702 -4.49 -6.65 -14.04
CA PHE A 702 -3.83 -5.39 -14.41
C PHE A 702 -2.30 -5.47 -14.28
N GLY A 703 -1.78 -6.38 -13.46
CA GLY A 703 -0.36 -6.65 -13.35
C GLY A 703 0.26 -7.27 -14.60
N LEU A 704 -0.57 -7.63 -15.59
CA LEU A 704 -0.16 -8.12 -16.91
C LEU A 704 -0.13 -7.01 -17.98
N ASP A 705 -0.45 -5.76 -17.61
CA ASP A 705 -0.54 -4.63 -18.55
C ASP A 705 0.70 -4.45 -19.45
N PRO A 706 1.95 -4.58 -18.95
CA PRO A 706 3.15 -4.53 -19.78
C PRO A 706 3.21 -5.60 -20.89
N LEU A 707 2.54 -6.74 -20.73
CA LEU A 707 2.48 -7.79 -21.77
C LEU A 707 1.51 -7.43 -22.91
N PHE A 708 0.50 -6.60 -22.64
CA PHE A 708 -0.46 -6.13 -23.65
C PHE A 708 0.13 -5.04 -24.54
N GLU A 709 1.02 -4.21 -23.98
CA GLU A 709 1.70 -3.12 -24.70
C GLU A 709 2.70 -3.67 -25.72
N LEU A 710 3.29 -4.82 -25.44
CA LEU A 710 4.24 -5.47 -26.33
C LEU A 710 3.53 -6.23 -27.46
N PRO A 711 4.08 -6.19 -28.69
CA PRO A 711 3.60 -7.06 -29.75
C PRO A 711 3.83 -8.55 -29.37
N PRO A 712 2.94 -9.46 -29.81
CA PRO A 712 3.21 -10.89 -29.71
C PRO A 712 4.57 -11.21 -30.31
N TRP A 713 5.34 -12.09 -29.67
CA TRP A 713 6.64 -12.52 -30.15
C TRP A 713 6.57 -13.02 -31.61
N THR A 714 5.54 -13.81 -31.92
CA THR A 714 5.29 -14.35 -33.27
C THR A 714 4.87 -13.32 -34.33
N ALA A 715 4.52 -12.09 -33.93
CA ALA A 715 4.04 -11.02 -34.83
C ALA A 715 5.04 -9.87 -35.02
N ARG A 716 6.30 -10.04 -34.60
CA ARG A 716 7.36 -9.01 -34.64
C ARG A 716 7.66 -8.42 -36.03
N ASN A 717 7.34 -9.16 -37.11
CA ASN A 717 7.62 -8.76 -38.50
C ASN A 717 6.41 -8.11 -39.21
N SER A 718 5.25 -8.02 -38.57
CA SER A 718 3.99 -7.54 -39.17
C SER A 718 3.48 -6.29 -38.44
N GLY A 719 4.28 -5.21 -38.51
CA GLY A 719 4.14 -3.99 -37.70
C GLY A 719 2.82 -3.20 -37.77
N MET A 720 1.86 -3.52 -38.64
CA MET A 720 0.56 -2.82 -38.73
C MET A 720 -0.60 -3.50 -37.97
N VAL A 721 -0.50 -4.78 -37.59
CA VAL A 721 -1.64 -5.54 -37.03
C VAL A 721 -1.61 -5.60 -35.48
N ALA A 722 -0.47 -5.29 -34.85
CA ALA A 722 -0.26 -5.49 -33.42
C ALA A 722 -1.03 -4.51 -32.51
N ALA A 723 -1.18 -3.24 -32.92
CA ALA A 723 -1.85 -2.20 -32.11
C ALA A 723 -3.38 -2.40 -32.01
N VAL A 724 -4.02 -2.83 -33.10
CA VAL A 724 -5.49 -3.03 -33.17
C VAL A 724 -5.95 -4.23 -32.31
N ASN A 725 -5.05 -5.13 -31.93
CA ASN A 725 -5.38 -6.35 -31.19
C ASN A 725 -5.06 -6.29 -29.68
N GLN A 726 -4.52 -5.19 -29.16
CA GLN A 726 -4.17 -5.06 -27.73
C GLN A 726 -5.41 -5.11 -26.82
N ALA A 727 -6.43 -4.29 -27.13
CA ALA A 727 -7.70 -4.29 -26.39
C ALA A 727 -8.44 -5.63 -26.49
N GLY A 728 -8.36 -6.30 -27.65
CA GLY A 728 -8.92 -7.62 -27.87
C GLY A 728 -8.23 -8.71 -27.03
N ARG A 729 -6.90 -8.70 -26.96
CA ARG A 729 -6.11 -9.59 -26.08
C ARG A 729 -6.44 -9.37 -24.61
N ARG A 730 -6.46 -8.11 -24.16
CA ARG A 730 -6.83 -7.76 -22.78
C ARG A 730 -8.21 -8.28 -22.42
N LYS A 731 -9.21 -8.00 -23.25
CA LYS A 731 -10.58 -8.49 -23.05
C LYS A 731 -10.66 -10.01 -23.01
N ARG A 732 -9.89 -10.74 -23.83
CA ARG A 732 -9.82 -12.21 -23.79
C ARG A 732 -9.20 -12.74 -22.49
N VAL A 733 -8.09 -12.16 -22.04
CA VAL A 733 -7.43 -12.53 -20.77
C VAL A 733 -8.34 -12.26 -19.58
N THR A 734 -8.91 -11.05 -19.50
CA THR A 734 -9.87 -10.70 -18.47
C THR A 734 -11.07 -11.65 -18.49
N ALA A 735 -11.70 -11.88 -19.65
CA ALA A 735 -12.84 -12.80 -19.74
C ALA A 735 -12.50 -14.27 -19.43
N ALA A 736 -11.25 -14.70 -19.59
CA ALA A 736 -10.85 -16.07 -19.28
C ALA A 736 -10.56 -16.27 -17.78
N LEU A 737 -10.02 -15.25 -17.11
CA LEU A 737 -9.56 -15.33 -15.72
C LEU A 737 -10.56 -14.77 -14.71
N GLU A 738 -11.29 -13.71 -15.08
CA GLU A 738 -12.26 -13.08 -14.22
C GLU A 738 -13.44 -14.03 -13.95
N PHE A 739 -13.77 -14.18 -12.67
CA PHE A 739 -14.80 -15.11 -12.19
C PHE A 739 -14.59 -16.58 -12.63
N LEU A 740 -13.35 -17.03 -12.83
CA LEU A 740 -13.06 -18.42 -13.21
C LEU A 740 -13.61 -19.42 -12.18
N SER A 741 -13.35 -19.21 -10.89
CA SER A 741 -13.85 -20.06 -9.79
C SER A 741 -15.39 -20.18 -9.78
N PRO A 742 -16.18 -19.08 -9.77
CA PRO A 742 -17.65 -19.16 -9.88
C PRO A 742 -18.16 -19.85 -11.14
N ARG A 743 -17.43 -19.77 -12.26
CA ARG A 743 -17.79 -20.43 -13.53
C ARG A 743 -17.49 -21.92 -13.50
N VAL A 744 -16.33 -22.30 -12.96
CA VAL A 744 -15.95 -23.70 -12.73
C VAL A 744 -16.95 -24.36 -11.80
N ARG A 745 -17.26 -23.74 -10.64
CA ARG A 745 -18.27 -24.22 -9.70
C ARG A 745 -19.61 -24.48 -10.40
N ARG A 746 -20.13 -23.49 -11.14
CA ARG A 746 -21.39 -23.63 -11.89
C ARG A 746 -21.34 -24.68 -13.00
N ALA A 747 -20.19 -24.88 -13.65
CA ALA A 747 -20.03 -25.90 -14.69
C ALA A 747 -20.00 -27.30 -14.07
N VAL A 748 -19.22 -27.49 -13.00
CA VAL A 748 -19.14 -28.73 -12.23
C VAL A 748 -20.52 -29.18 -11.74
N TRP A 749 -21.30 -28.28 -11.15
CA TRP A 749 -22.65 -28.59 -10.67
C TRP A 749 -23.66 -28.90 -11.77
N ARG A 750 -23.52 -28.27 -12.95
CA ARG A 750 -24.37 -28.61 -14.10
C ARG A 750 -24.02 -29.99 -14.65
N SER A 751 -22.74 -30.33 -14.73
CA SER A 751 -22.28 -31.63 -15.21
C SER A 751 -22.63 -32.77 -14.26
N SER A 752 -22.60 -32.55 -12.94
CA SER A 752 -23.00 -33.58 -11.96
C SER A 752 -24.50 -33.86 -11.94
N ARG A 753 -25.35 -32.86 -12.23
CA ARG A 753 -26.81 -33.04 -12.36
C ARG A 753 -27.23 -33.67 -13.68
N ALA A 754 -26.45 -33.51 -14.75
CA ALA A 754 -26.76 -34.09 -16.07
C ALA A 754 -26.39 -35.58 -16.18
N GLY A 755 -25.51 -36.10 -15.31
CA GLY A 755 -25.10 -37.51 -15.28
C GLY A 755 -25.98 -38.44 -14.42
N GLY A 756 -27.06 -37.92 -13.82
CA GLY A 756 -27.97 -38.66 -12.95
C GLY A 756 -29.33 -39.01 -13.58
N VAL A 757 -29.38 -39.23 -14.90
CA VAL A 757 -30.56 -39.73 -15.63
C VAL A 757 -30.28 -41.08 -16.24
#